data_AF-A0A3A9FDL4-F1
#
_entry.id   AF-A0A3A9FDL4-F1
#
_cell.length_a   1.000
_cell.length_b   1.000
_cell.length_c   1.000
_cell.angle_alpha   90.00
_cell.angle_beta   90.00
_cell.angle_gamma   90.00
#
_symmetry.space_group_name_H-M   'P 1'
#
loop_
_entity.id
_entity.type
_entity.pdbx_description
1 polymer ?
#
loop_
_entity_poly.entity_id
_entity_poly.type
_entity_poly.pdbx_seq_one_letter_code
_entity_poly.pdbx_strand_id
1 'polypeptide(L)'
;MKKILSILSVPGSVAEVGIALCYSLFSMLFLMFGYEDYLINRRWIVPAGCFCAIVVFHFLIGMTLGHVSRYFEGHPVLFGEMGCFFGIIYILGEESSWISRLWATEQADIYEVLLIFLILFYLWICPFFLMKKYGKTGALHYLFLLGFSFFVSIMNKMMSAGSEYALMAWEVPLWLTCAFLSGLLWHLLSAVWRKRAKESGKRRICLRRVCTTVLSGGIVFFLLVVVSGETGEQMLSPSPRRDEEGYYLLCSREGFEWFLDRINTKSEEPDINVRMTADIVLNDTSGWEKWEEQPPENAYKCMKAYRGHFDGDGHTLEGYYSAWELPIFATLEEQAAVTDLKIRKALFRSTYEKNRYEDDDGKVNVVPASALCYRNEGRIEGCDVEAIVLGDWGAGGIACINEGLMKDCRFTGTVESGRWSEEGDKEERWAVVNMNTGGICRSNGGSVENCRNEGTILSGVITDTHHMHYNCGGIVGSIREGGSVENCENLGHVESPQICGGIAGISSGEIRECSNAGEVHVDQKTVGYATSVITAGICASNGGLVDSCFSTGEVSVDQSSLSTCAPVYGIACNLDNTERGQTKNCYYLPGKAVQDYRQNGVYKLSAAQMAEVEMYIEAGQAARKGADLISDTYVISDVDSLELFSVFPDFPGTDRDDYIHLRLGPEQDTVYQVQSGDTLWGIAEKFYEDGMYHSVLMKEGKPVGETIYPGEEIVAPRLDRYLLCGSEEEGFGMAFCENASGNMCPTRYFMAKPVDWYYGDMEFAAGKGLEVLWPKEEEQGYGAAAGDIRILYYLDGNEEGDFFAGDWEETKEKIRESAKVCCGEGIESLRFYRYGLDGGEFLYGYSFRLYPDRCPFESTLRSEADGQTSARMQEALNCAVFYRLRKGFVAEFIGIEPVSGDMHVLERTRYFAARVADGPALPDTKYTEKDFYGWEDWAFGRLHNPFAAALEYSPDAECDPFMLVRGTQ
;
A
#
# COMPACT_ATOMS: atom_id res chain seq x y z
N MET A 1 -29.21 49.14 -50.12
CA MET A 1 -29.39 49.50 -48.69
C MET A 1 -29.74 48.34 -47.74
N LYS A 2 -30.23 47.17 -48.19
CA LYS A 2 -30.28 45.93 -47.37
C LYS A 2 -29.08 44.96 -47.60
N LYS A 3 -28.03 45.41 -48.29
CA LYS A 3 -26.79 44.65 -48.57
C LYS A 3 -25.50 45.39 -48.16
N ILE A 4 -25.64 46.47 -47.40
CA ILE A 4 -24.54 47.24 -46.76
C ILE A 4 -24.63 47.14 -45.21
N LEU A 5 -25.69 46.51 -44.69
CA LEU A 5 -25.96 46.38 -43.26
C LEU A 5 -25.58 44.99 -42.68
N SER A 6 -24.74 44.21 -43.37
CA SER A 6 -24.32 42.88 -42.92
C SER A 6 -22.81 42.64 -42.89
N ILE A 7 -21.97 43.71 -42.85
CA ILE A 7 -20.49 43.58 -42.82
C ILE A 7 -19.84 44.39 -41.67
N LEU A 8 -20.58 45.03 -40.76
CA LEU A 8 -19.96 45.74 -39.62
C LEU A 8 -20.75 45.50 -38.33
N SER A 9 -20.57 44.33 -37.74
CA SER A 9 -20.79 44.07 -36.32
C SER A 9 -19.47 43.54 -35.73
N VAL A 10 -18.56 44.46 -35.45
CA VAL A 10 -17.34 44.24 -34.66
C VAL A 10 -17.30 45.38 -33.63
N PRO A 11 -17.04 45.10 -32.34
CA PRO A 11 -17.16 46.08 -31.27
C PRO A 11 -16.07 47.16 -31.36
N GLY A 12 -16.49 48.41 -31.50
CA GLY A 12 -16.12 49.52 -30.62
C GLY A 12 -14.67 50.03 -30.48
N SER A 13 -13.61 49.36 -30.91
CA SER A 13 -12.25 49.77 -30.51
C SER A 13 -11.27 50.08 -31.64
N VAL A 14 -11.44 49.56 -32.86
CA VAL A 14 -10.48 49.82 -33.95
C VAL A 14 -10.78 51.11 -34.73
N ALA A 15 -12.05 51.50 -34.83
CA ALA A 15 -12.45 52.77 -35.47
C ALA A 15 -12.09 54.00 -34.62
N GLU A 16 -12.12 53.88 -33.29
CA GLU A 16 -11.78 54.98 -32.37
C GLU A 16 -10.26 55.20 -32.28
N VAL A 17 -9.46 54.13 -32.32
CA VAL A 17 -7.99 54.23 -32.38
C VAL A 17 -7.52 54.79 -33.73
N GLY A 18 -8.16 54.43 -34.84
CA GLY A 18 -7.86 55.00 -36.16
C GLY A 18 -8.19 56.50 -36.29
N ILE A 19 -9.32 56.93 -35.70
CA ILE A 19 -9.71 58.36 -35.67
C ILE A 19 -8.81 59.14 -34.71
N ALA A 20 -8.43 58.57 -33.56
CA ALA A 20 -7.51 59.19 -32.62
C ALA A 20 -6.08 59.33 -33.19
N LEU A 21 -5.55 58.30 -33.87
CA LEU A 21 -4.25 58.37 -34.55
C LEU A 21 -4.24 59.41 -35.69
N CYS A 22 -5.32 59.48 -36.48
CA CYS A 22 -5.45 60.52 -37.51
C CYS A 22 -5.54 61.91 -36.89
N TYR A 23 -6.29 62.09 -35.80
CA TYR A 23 -6.45 63.37 -35.11
C TYR A 23 -5.16 63.81 -34.40
N SER A 24 -4.39 62.88 -33.85
CA SER A 24 -3.08 63.11 -33.24
C SER A 24 -2.02 63.44 -34.29
N LEU A 25 -1.98 62.73 -35.44
CA LEU A 25 -1.10 63.07 -36.57
C LEU A 25 -1.44 64.44 -37.17
N PHE A 26 -2.73 64.75 -37.38
CA PHE A 26 -3.19 66.04 -37.91
C PHE A 26 -2.89 67.18 -36.93
N SER A 27 -3.03 66.94 -35.62
CA SER A 27 -2.72 67.92 -34.57
C SER A 27 -1.22 68.14 -34.40
N MET A 28 -0.38 67.10 -34.56
CA MET A 28 1.08 67.23 -34.56
C MET A 28 1.58 68.01 -35.79
N LEU A 29 1.00 67.74 -36.97
CA LEU A 29 1.31 68.45 -38.22
C LEU A 29 0.88 69.93 -38.15
N PHE A 30 -0.24 70.25 -37.50
CA PHE A 30 -0.74 71.62 -37.29
C PHE A 30 0.06 72.40 -36.23
N LEU A 31 0.67 71.71 -35.26
CA LEU A 31 1.52 72.30 -34.21
C LEU A 31 2.97 72.49 -34.68
N MET A 32 3.47 71.66 -35.59
CA MET A 32 4.82 71.78 -36.14
C MET A 32 4.91 72.81 -37.28
N PHE A 33 3.85 73.03 -38.06
CA PHE A 33 3.82 74.01 -39.14
C PHE A 33 2.74 75.06 -38.88
N GLY A 34 3.11 76.13 -38.16
CA GLY A 34 2.27 77.31 -38.00
C GLY A 34 1.92 77.95 -39.35
N TYR A 35 0.69 78.47 -39.45
CA TYR A 35 -0.01 78.88 -40.69
C TYR A 35 0.56 80.12 -41.43
N GLU A 36 1.74 80.63 -41.11
CA GLU A 36 2.31 81.79 -41.81
C GLU A 36 3.78 81.55 -42.18
N ASP A 37 3.99 80.79 -43.26
CA ASP A 37 4.94 81.08 -44.36
C ASP A 37 5.15 79.84 -45.27
N TYR A 38 4.05 79.26 -45.78
CA TYR A 38 4.03 78.17 -46.76
C TYR A 38 4.14 78.66 -48.23
N LEU A 39 4.74 79.82 -48.46
CA LEU A 39 5.08 80.29 -49.81
C LEU A 39 6.54 80.71 -49.79
N ILE A 40 7.44 79.80 -50.21
CA ILE A 40 8.60 80.03 -51.10
C ILE A 40 9.60 78.86 -51.00
N ASN A 41 9.65 78.09 -52.09
CA ASN A 41 10.80 77.37 -52.65
C ASN A 41 11.62 76.33 -51.83
N ARG A 42 11.40 75.07 -52.25
CA ARG A 42 12.38 74.17 -52.94
C ARG A 42 13.63 73.69 -52.16
N ARG A 43 13.61 72.39 -51.80
CA ARG A 43 14.51 71.26 -52.23
C ARG A 43 14.98 70.33 -51.09
N TRP A 44 14.47 69.09 -51.14
CA TRP A 44 15.18 67.79 -51.17
C TRP A 44 16.21 67.39 -50.07
N ILE A 45 15.95 66.19 -49.52
CA ILE A 45 16.86 65.12 -49.00
C ILE A 45 17.09 65.03 -47.47
N VAL A 46 16.50 63.98 -46.88
CA VAL A 46 16.98 63.18 -45.74
C VAL A 46 18.08 62.24 -46.28
N PRO A 47 19.28 61.96 -45.68
CA PRO A 47 19.57 61.69 -44.25
C PRO A 47 20.98 62.12 -43.73
N ALA A 48 21.06 62.89 -42.63
CA ALA A 48 22.30 63.01 -41.82
C ALA A 48 22.07 63.44 -40.35
N GLY A 49 20.81 63.48 -39.90
CA GLY A 49 20.44 64.06 -38.59
C GLY A 49 20.58 63.11 -37.39
N CYS A 50 20.59 61.79 -37.61
CA CYS A 50 20.55 60.84 -36.49
C CYS A 50 21.92 60.54 -35.86
N PHE A 51 23.04 60.90 -36.50
CA PHE A 51 24.39 60.66 -35.94
C PHE A 51 24.97 61.88 -35.20
N CYS A 52 24.52 63.11 -35.51
CA CYS A 52 24.97 64.32 -34.80
C CYS A 52 24.27 64.55 -33.45
N ALA A 53 23.12 63.94 -33.19
CA ALA A 53 22.41 64.10 -31.91
C ALA A 53 23.09 63.36 -30.74
N ILE A 54 23.82 62.27 -30.99
CA ILE A 54 24.48 61.47 -29.95
C ILE A 54 25.82 62.10 -29.52
N VAL A 55 26.55 62.75 -30.45
CA VAL A 55 27.82 63.45 -30.16
C VAL A 55 27.59 64.75 -29.39
N VAL A 56 26.49 65.47 -29.64
CA VAL A 56 26.14 66.69 -28.89
C VAL A 56 25.65 66.37 -27.47
N PHE A 57 25.01 65.21 -27.26
CA PHE A 57 24.58 64.78 -25.92
C PHE A 57 25.76 64.41 -25.00
N HIS A 58 26.82 63.78 -25.54
CA HIS A 58 28.05 63.48 -24.78
C HIS A 58 28.94 64.70 -24.54
N PHE A 59 28.95 65.69 -25.44
CA PHE A 59 29.69 66.94 -25.24
C PHE A 59 29.04 67.86 -24.18
N LEU A 60 27.72 67.74 -23.94
CA LEU A 60 27.00 68.55 -22.94
C LEU A 60 27.06 67.99 -21.51
N ILE A 61 27.27 66.68 -21.32
CA ILE A 61 27.51 66.09 -19.98
C ILE A 61 28.92 66.41 -19.46
N GLY A 62 29.89 66.63 -20.36
CA GLY A 62 31.26 67.03 -20.01
C GLY A 62 31.43 68.48 -19.56
N MET A 63 30.45 69.36 -19.76
CA MET A 63 30.54 70.78 -19.36
C MET A 63 29.73 71.16 -18.11
N THR A 64 28.95 70.26 -17.51
CA THR A 64 28.22 70.52 -16.25
C THR A 64 28.92 70.04 -14.99
N LEU A 65 30.11 69.43 -15.10
CA LEU A 65 30.99 69.10 -13.96
C LEU A 65 32.13 70.13 -13.73
N GLY A 66 32.12 71.27 -14.44
CA GLY A 66 33.20 72.25 -14.39
C GLY A 66 33.05 73.43 -13.41
N HIS A 67 31.95 73.57 -12.66
CA HIS A 67 31.67 74.82 -11.91
C HIS A 67 31.21 74.69 -10.44
N VAL A 68 31.54 73.60 -9.73
CA VAL A 68 31.45 73.57 -8.25
C VAL A 68 32.76 73.05 -7.63
N SER A 69 33.87 73.71 -7.97
CA SER A 69 35.19 73.49 -7.36
C SER A 69 35.64 74.65 -6.43
N ARG A 70 34.76 75.59 -6.07
CA ARG A 70 35.17 76.75 -5.24
C ARG A 70 34.21 77.19 -4.13
N TYR A 71 33.23 76.39 -3.74
CA TYR A 71 32.31 76.77 -2.65
C TYR A 71 32.16 75.70 -1.57
N PHE A 72 33.20 74.88 -1.36
CA PHE A 72 33.34 74.05 -0.17
C PHE A 72 34.54 74.52 0.65
N GLU A 73 34.37 75.61 1.39
CA GLU A 73 35.13 75.89 2.61
C GLU A 73 34.14 76.39 3.68
N GLY A 74 33.84 75.53 4.67
CA GLY A 74 33.05 75.86 5.87
C GLY A 74 31.77 75.03 6.07
N HIS A 75 31.93 73.84 6.64
CA HIS A 75 30.96 72.89 7.25
C HIS A 75 29.63 73.41 7.85
N PRO A 76 28.62 72.56 8.23
CA PRO A 76 28.46 71.10 8.01
C PRO A 76 26.98 70.66 7.73
N VAL A 77 26.66 70.10 6.55
CA VAL A 77 25.46 69.23 6.38
C VAL A 77 25.80 68.12 5.39
N LEU A 78 26.90 67.41 5.68
CA LEU A 78 27.33 66.20 4.97
C LEU A 78 27.35 64.98 5.90
N PHE A 79 26.73 65.08 7.08
CA PHE A 79 26.63 63.98 8.05
C PHE A 79 25.27 63.27 8.07
N GLY A 80 24.22 63.86 7.46
CA GLY A 80 22.91 63.22 7.34
C GLY A 80 22.81 62.27 6.14
N GLU A 81 23.42 62.63 5.02
CA GLU A 81 23.20 61.92 3.76
C GLU A 81 24.16 60.73 3.55
N MET A 82 25.36 60.76 4.13
CA MET A 82 26.21 59.54 4.18
C MET A 82 25.74 58.52 5.22
N GLY A 83 25.11 58.94 6.31
CA GLY A 83 24.51 58.02 7.31
C GLY A 83 23.34 57.23 6.73
N CYS A 84 22.49 57.86 5.92
CA CYS A 84 21.42 57.19 5.21
C CYS A 84 21.94 56.32 4.05
N PHE A 85 23.02 56.72 3.38
CA PHE A 85 23.60 55.93 2.28
C PHE A 85 24.27 54.64 2.78
N PHE A 86 24.99 54.68 3.92
CA PHE A 86 25.54 53.47 4.56
C PHE A 86 24.47 52.62 5.26
N GLY A 87 23.42 53.23 5.82
CA GLY A 87 22.26 52.50 6.37
C GLY A 87 21.45 51.77 5.31
N ILE A 88 21.37 52.33 4.10
CA ILE A 88 20.69 51.70 2.95
C ILE A 88 21.59 50.64 2.29
N ILE A 89 22.92 50.80 2.25
CA ILE A 89 23.85 49.72 1.83
C ILE A 89 23.88 48.56 2.83
N TYR A 90 23.71 48.82 4.13
CA TYR A 90 23.64 47.77 5.17
C TYR A 90 22.31 47.00 5.14
N ILE A 91 21.21 47.61 4.69
CA ILE A 91 19.90 46.96 4.52
C ILE A 91 19.78 46.27 3.15
N LEU A 92 20.43 46.79 2.10
CA LEU A 92 20.39 46.23 0.74
C LEU A 92 21.51 45.21 0.43
N GLY A 93 22.16 44.67 1.46
CA GLY A 93 23.02 43.50 1.34
C GLY A 93 22.26 42.22 1.71
N GLU A 94 21.25 41.85 0.93
CA GLU A 94 20.71 40.48 0.94
C GLU A 94 21.77 39.54 0.37
N GLU A 95 22.58 39.01 1.27
CA GLU A 95 23.07 37.63 1.32
C GLU A 95 24.11 37.55 2.43
N SER A 96 23.67 37.37 3.69
CA SER A 96 24.56 36.82 4.71
C SER A 96 23.78 36.28 5.91
N SER A 97 23.88 34.97 6.12
CA SER A 97 23.23 34.11 7.11
C SER A 97 23.62 34.35 8.58
N TRP A 98 24.02 35.58 8.94
CA TRP A 98 24.50 35.92 10.30
C TRP A 98 23.49 36.72 11.13
N ILE A 99 22.55 37.43 10.50
CA ILE A 99 21.56 38.26 11.21
C ILE A 99 20.48 37.41 11.89
N SER A 100 20.07 36.28 11.31
CA SER A 100 19.08 35.38 11.93
C SER A 100 19.56 34.76 13.26
N ARG A 101 20.89 34.63 13.47
CA ARG A 101 21.45 34.15 14.75
C ARG A 101 21.51 35.22 15.85
N LEU A 102 21.53 36.51 15.49
CA LEU A 102 21.55 37.59 16.49
C LEU A 102 20.19 37.76 17.18
N TRP A 103 19.11 37.38 16.51
CA TRP A 103 17.73 37.52 16.98
C TRP A 103 17.31 36.43 17.98
N ALA A 104 18.20 35.48 18.28
CA ALA A 104 17.96 34.39 19.23
C ALA A 104 18.51 34.67 20.65
N THR A 105 18.93 35.90 20.98
CA THR A 105 19.47 36.22 22.32
C THR A 105 18.83 37.47 22.95
N GLU A 106 18.59 37.42 24.27
CA GLU A 106 17.94 38.45 25.13
C GLU A 106 18.66 39.83 25.20
N GLN A 107 19.58 40.16 24.28
CA GLN A 107 20.30 41.44 24.26
C GLN A 107 19.71 42.51 23.32
N ALA A 108 18.61 42.23 22.62
CA ALA A 108 17.97 43.17 21.69
C ALA A 108 17.48 44.47 22.37
N ASP A 109 17.05 44.40 23.63
CA ASP A 109 16.39 45.52 24.32
C ASP A 109 17.32 46.69 24.66
N ILE A 110 18.62 46.43 24.89
CA ILE A 110 19.58 47.48 25.25
C ILE A 110 19.90 48.37 24.02
N TYR A 111 19.90 47.80 22.81
CA TYR A 111 20.18 48.53 21.58
C TYR A 111 18.99 49.37 21.10
N GLU A 112 17.75 48.89 21.28
CA GLU A 112 16.56 49.69 21.00
C GLU A 112 16.46 50.90 21.93
N VAL A 113 16.75 50.73 23.23
CA VAL A 113 16.75 51.84 24.20
C VAL A 113 17.82 52.88 23.87
N LEU A 114 19.03 52.46 23.45
CA LEU A 114 20.11 53.37 23.07
C LEU A 114 19.77 54.16 21.80
N LEU A 115 19.12 53.51 20.82
CA LEU A 115 18.68 54.12 19.57
C LEU A 115 17.55 55.13 19.81
N ILE A 116 16.60 54.80 20.68
CA ILE A 116 15.52 55.72 21.10
C ILE A 116 16.10 56.92 21.84
N PHE A 117 17.10 56.73 22.71
CA PHE A 117 17.77 57.83 23.41
C PHE A 117 18.52 58.77 22.45
N LEU A 118 19.21 58.22 21.45
CA LEU A 118 19.91 58.99 20.41
C LEU A 118 18.93 59.80 19.54
N ILE A 119 17.79 59.22 19.20
CA ILE A 119 16.73 59.88 18.42
C ILE A 119 16.05 60.98 19.24
N LEU A 120 15.75 60.74 20.53
CA LEU A 120 15.19 61.75 21.43
C LEU A 120 16.17 62.89 21.69
N PHE A 121 17.48 62.60 21.81
CA PHE A 121 18.54 63.61 21.92
C PHE A 121 18.64 64.48 20.64
N TYR A 122 18.51 63.86 19.46
CA TYR A 122 18.51 64.56 18.17
C TYR A 122 17.26 65.43 17.96
N LEU A 123 16.11 64.92 18.37
CA LEU A 123 14.81 65.62 18.34
C LEU A 123 14.74 66.80 19.32
N TRP A 124 15.54 66.81 20.39
CA TRP A 124 15.53 67.89 21.38
C TRP A 124 16.41 69.08 20.99
N ILE A 125 17.56 68.84 20.34
CA ILE A 125 18.52 69.90 19.95
C ILE A 125 18.13 70.59 18.64
N CYS A 126 17.62 69.84 17.66
CA CYS A 126 17.35 70.37 16.31
C CYS A 126 16.26 71.46 16.25
N PRO A 127 15.13 71.37 16.98
CA PRO A 127 14.07 72.39 16.91
C PRO A 127 14.53 73.73 17.49
N PHE A 128 15.37 73.72 18.54
CA PHE A 128 15.88 74.93 19.17
C PHE A 128 16.85 75.69 18.23
N PHE A 129 17.66 74.95 17.47
CA PHE A 129 18.57 75.52 16.47
C PHE A 129 17.84 76.03 15.21
N LEU A 130 16.83 75.28 14.74
CA LEU A 130 16.02 75.63 13.56
C LEU A 130 15.06 76.80 13.83
N MET A 131 14.47 76.88 15.03
CA MET A 131 13.62 78.00 15.46
C MET A 131 14.38 79.33 15.49
N LYS A 132 15.67 79.31 15.85
CA LYS A 132 16.52 80.52 15.93
C LYS A 132 16.96 81.05 14.55
N LYS A 133 16.97 80.20 13.51
CA LYS A 133 17.47 80.55 12.16
C LYS A 133 16.39 80.70 11.07
N TYR A 134 15.27 79.96 11.16
CA TYR A 134 14.24 79.94 10.11
C TYR A 134 12.82 80.33 10.59
N GLY A 135 12.66 80.65 11.88
CA GLY A 135 11.38 81.04 12.47
C GLY A 135 10.35 79.91 12.61
N LYS A 136 9.25 80.18 13.32
CA LYS A 136 8.24 79.19 13.76
C LYS A 136 7.67 78.31 12.63
N THR A 137 7.58 78.81 11.40
CA THR A 137 6.98 78.10 10.26
C THR A 137 7.91 77.07 9.63
N GLY A 138 9.24 77.26 9.66
CA GLY A 138 10.21 76.30 9.12
C GLY A 138 10.39 75.08 10.03
N ALA A 139 10.41 75.30 11.35
CA ALA A 139 10.48 74.22 12.33
C ALA A 139 9.21 73.34 12.33
N LEU A 140 8.03 73.92 12.07
CA LEU A 140 6.78 73.17 11.98
C LEU A 140 6.75 72.21 10.78
N HIS A 141 7.26 72.64 9.61
CA HIS A 141 7.31 71.78 8.42
C HIS A 141 8.27 70.60 8.60
N TYR A 142 9.39 70.83 9.28
CA TYR A 142 10.38 69.78 9.54
C TYR A 142 9.86 68.76 10.56
N LEU A 143 9.21 69.21 11.64
CA LEU A 143 8.53 68.33 12.60
C LEU A 143 7.38 67.53 11.96
N PHE A 144 6.65 68.13 11.00
CA PHE A 144 5.60 67.45 10.26
C PHE A 144 6.16 66.33 9.36
N LEU A 145 7.26 66.57 8.66
CA LEU A 145 7.94 65.56 7.84
C LEU A 145 8.54 64.42 8.67
N LEU A 146 9.11 64.72 9.84
CA LEU A 146 9.68 63.70 10.71
C LEU A 146 8.60 62.85 11.40
N GLY A 147 7.50 63.48 11.86
CA GLY A 147 6.33 62.78 12.39
C GLY A 147 5.64 61.91 11.34
N PHE A 148 5.60 62.35 10.09
CA PHE A 148 5.05 61.60 8.96
C PHE A 148 5.90 60.38 8.59
N SER A 149 7.23 60.50 8.67
CA SER A 149 8.16 59.39 8.44
C SER A 149 8.06 58.31 9.53
N PHE A 150 7.84 58.73 10.78
CA PHE A 150 7.62 57.82 11.91
C PHE A 150 6.25 57.10 11.82
N PHE A 151 5.21 57.81 11.35
CA PHE A 151 3.88 57.23 11.10
C PHE A 151 3.90 56.15 10.00
N VAL A 152 4.65 56.38 8.91
CA VAL A 152 4.85 55.39 7.85
C VAL A 152 5.56 54.14 8.37
N SER A 153 6.55 54.29 9.26
CA SER A 153 7.27 53.16 9.84
C SER A 153 6.44 52.32 10.83
N ILE A 154 5.55 52.96 11.61
CA ILE A 154 4.61 52.26 12.50
C ILE A 154 3.56 51.49 11.69
N MET A 155 3.03 52.09 10.62
CA MET A 155 2.08 51.42 9.73
C MET A 155 2.71 50.22 9.02
N ASN A 156 3.99 50.30 8.63
CA ASN A 156 4.69 49.18 8.02
C ASN A 156 4.93 48.01 9.00
N LYS A 157 5.20 48.31 10.28
CA LYS A 157 5.36 47.29 11.35
C LYS A 157 4.02 46.67 11.79
N MET A 158 2.90 47.41 11.65
CA MET A 158 1.54 46.86 11.85
C MET A 158 1.09 45.97 10.69
N MET A 159 1.62 46.15 9.47
CA MET A 159 1.33 45.30 8.31
C MET A 159 2.13 43.99 8.28
N SER A 160 3.26 43.90 8.99
CA SER A 160 4.08 42.68 9.09
C SER A 160 3.67 41.74 10.23
N ALA A 161 2.72 42.14 11.08
CA ALA A 161 2.13 41.27 12.11
C ALA A 161 0.82 40.70 11.55
N GLY A 162 0.78 39.40 11.27
CA GLY A 162 -0.28 38.75 10.50
C GLY A 162 -1.70 38.97 11.04
N SER A 163 -2.62 39.38 10.15
CA SER A 163 -4.02 38.93 10.03
C SER A 163 -4.81 39.81 9.05
N GLU A 164 -5.59 39.14 8.18
CA GLU A 164 -6.83 39.51 7.44
C GLU A 164 -7.07 40.90 6.79
N TYR A 165 -6.17 41.89 6.84
CA TYR A 165 -6.46 43.23 6.29
C TYR A 165 -5.77 43.55 4.94
N ALA A 166 -5.60 42.57 4.06
CA ALA A 166 -4.94 42.74 2.75
C ALA A 166 -5.77 43.55 1.71
N LEU A 167 -7.09 43.66 1.87
CA LEU A 167 -7.96 44.37 0.92
C LEU A 167 -7.82 45.91 0.94
N MET A 168 -7.10 46.49 1.90
CA MET A 168 -6.79 47.94 1.91
C MET A 168 -5.43 48.29 1.28
N ALA A 169 -4.70 47.33 0.70
CA ALA A 169 -3.34 47.56 0.19
C ALA A 169 -3.27 48.43 -1.08
N TRP A 170 -4.35 48.55 -1.86
CA TRP A 170 -4.33 49.26 -3.14
C TRP A 170 -4.88 50.69 -3.11
N GLU A 171 -5.62 51.08 -2.08
CA GLU A 171 -6.13 52.46 -2.00
C GLU A 171 -5.08 53.44 -1.43
N VAL A 172 -4.21 52.99 -0.52
CA VAL A 172 -3.26 53.88 0.18
C VAL A 172 -2.29 54.63 -0.76
N PRO A 173 -1.70 54.01 -1.81
CA PRO A 173 -0.85 54.72 -2.78
C PRO A 173 -1.62 55.76 -3.63
N LEU A 174 -2.90 55.49 -3.89
CA LEU A 174 -3.80 56.37 -4.65
C LEU A 174 -4.19 57.62 -3.83
N TRP A 175 -4.48 57.44 -2.54
CA TRP A 175 -4.72 58.56 -1.62
C TRP A 175 -3.44 59.38 -1.37
N LEU A 176 -2.27 58.74 -1.30
CA LEU A 176 -0.95 59.40 -1.15
C LEU A 176 -0.58 60.25 -2.37
N THR A 177 -0.83 59.75 -3.58
CA THR A 177 -0.58 60.49 -4.82
C THR A 177 -1.58 61.63 -5.01
N CYS A 178 -2.84 61.45 -4.64
CA CYS A 178 -3.84 62.51 -4.64
C CYS A 178 -3.55 63.60 -3.60
N ALA A 179 -3.06 63.26 -2.41
CA ALA A 179 -2.62 64.19 -1.38
C ALA A 179 -1.36 64.98 -1.80
N PHE A 180 -0.40 64.33 -2.45
CA PHE A 180 0.80 64.97 -2.98
C PHE A 180 0.47 65.94 -4.13
N LEU A 181 -0.39 65.53 -5.07
CA LEU A 181 -0.82 66.37 -6.19
C LEU A 181 -1.70 67.54 -5.75
N SER A 182 -2.56 67.35 -4.75
CA SER A 182 -3.35 68.44 -4.17
C SER A 182 -2.51 69.41 -3.33
N GLY A 183 -1.48 68.92 -2.62
CA GLY A 183 -0.47 69.74 -1.95
C GLY A 183 0.38 70.55 -2.92
N LEU A 184 0.83 69.94 -4.03
CA LEU A 184 1.57 70.61 -5.10
C LEU A 184 0.70 71.66 -5.82
N LEU A 185 -0.57 71.33 -6.08
CA LEU A 185 -1.56 72.24 -6.65
C LEU A 185 -1.82 73.44 -5.73
N TRP A 186 -1.95 73.22 -4.42
CA TRP A 186 -2.09 74.29 -3.42
C TRP A 186 -0.82 75.14 -3.30
N HIS A 187 0.36 74.53 -3.40
CA HIS A 187 1.64 75.24 -3.36
C HIS A 187 1.84 76.14 -4.59
N LEU A 188 1.42 75.67 -5.77
CA LEU A 188 1.44 76.43 -7.03
C LEU A 188 0.37 77.53 -7.03
N LEU A 189 -0.85 77.24 -6.55
CA LEU A 189 -1.92 78.24 -6.41
C LEU A 189 -1.56 79.33 -5.39
N SER A 190 -0.91 78.98 -4.28
CA SER A 190 -0.45 79.95 -3.27
C SER A 190 0.78 80.76 -3.72
N ALA A 191 1.62 80.21 -4.61
CA ALA A 191 2.69 80.96 -5.29
C ALA A 191 2.14 81.96 -6.32
N VAL A 192 1.02 81.62 -6.97
CA VAL A 192 0.28 82.52 -7.88
C VAL A 192 -0.49 83.59 -7.10
N TRP A 193 -1.05 83.27 -5.93
CA TRP A 193 -1.77 84.22 -5.08
C TRP A 193 -0.85 85.26 -4.42
N ARG A 194 0.38 84.88 -4.06
CA ARG A 194 1.40 85.79 -3.51
C ARG A 194 1.97 86.80 -4.52
N LYS A 195 1.65 86.68 -5.82
CA LYS A 195 2.09 87.60 -6.88
C LYS A 195 0.93 88.43 -7.47
N ARG A 196 0.04 88.93 -6.60
CA ARG A 196 -0.85 90.07 -6.90
C ARG A 196 -0.14 91.40 -6.61
N ALA A 197 0.72 91.81 -7.53
CA ALA A 197 1.01 93.23 -7.75
C ALA A 197 1.51 93.43 -9.18
N LYS A 198 0.66 94.09 -9.97
CA LYS A 198 0.87 94.71 -11.30
C LYS A 198 0.94 93.81 -12.56
N GLU A 199 -0.02 94.16 -13.42
CA GLU A 199 0.01 94.25 -14.89
C GLU A 199 -0.37 93.05 -15.81
N SER A 200 -1.51 93.31 -16.49
CA SER A 200 -1.95 93.11 -17.88
C SER A 200 -1.83 91.76 -18.64
N GLY A 201 -3.01 91.32 -19.11
CA GLY A 201 -3.24 91.02 -20.53
C GLY A 201 -2.92 89.63 -21.07
N LYS A 202 -1.74 89.05 -20.81
CA LYS A 202 -1.30 87.80 -21.47
C LYS A 202 -1.35 86.56 -20.56
N ARG A 203 -2.30 86.48 -19.62
CA ARG A 203 -2.34 85.44 -18.58
C ARG A 203 -3.40 84.33 -18.73
N ARG A 204 -4.36 84.43 -19.65
CA ARG A 204 -5.37 83.35 -19.84
C ARG A 204 -4.88 82.17 -20.70
N ILE A 205 -3.85 82.35 -21.53
CA ILE A 205 -3.35 81.30 -22.44
C ILE A 205 -2.32 80.38 -21.75
N CYS A 206 -1.53 80.90 -20.81
CA CYS A 206 -0.56 80.10 -20.05
C CYS A 206 -1.24 79.20 -18.99
N LEU A 207 -2.29 79.69 -18.33
CA LEU A 207 -3.09 78.90 -17.37
C LEU A 207 -3.82 77.73 -18.06
N ARG A 208 -4.31 77.94 -19.29
CA ARG A 208 -4.91 76.86 -20.10
C ARG A 208 -3.84 75.84 -20.52
N ARG A 209 -2.67 76.26 -21.00
CA ARG A 209 -1.59 75.34 -21.41
C ARG A 209 -1.06 74.48 -20.27
N VAL A 210 -0.87 75.02 -19.06
CA VAL A 210 -0.36 74.23 -17.93
C VAL A 210 -1.40 73.24 -17.40
N CYS A 211 -2.67 73.64 -17.26
CA CYS A 211 -3.74 72.72 -16.87
C CYS A 211 -3.96 71.61 -17.91
N THR A 212 -3.92 71.93 -19.20
CA THR A 212 -4.12 70.90 -20.25
C THR A 212 -2.95 69.92 -20.30
N THR A 213 -1.70 70.39 -20.13
CA THR A 213 -0.49 69.54 -20.20
C THR A 213 -0.35 68.60 -18.99
N VAL A 214 -0.75 69.06 -17.80
CA VAL A 214 -0.70 68.24 -16.57
C VAL A 214 -1.85 67.23 -16.53
N LEU A 215 -3.06 67.60 -16.98
CA LEU A 215 -4.18 66.65 -17.11
C LEU A 215 -3.95 65.62 -18.22
N SER A 216 -3.40 66.02 -19.38
CA SER A 216 -3.08 65.08 -20.46
C SER A 216 -1.91 64.17 -20.11
N GLY A 217 -0.89 64.67 -19.39
CA GLY A 217 0.23 63.85 -18.90
C GLY A 217 -0.20 62.84 -17.83
N GLY A 218 -1.09 63.25 -16.92
CA GLY A 218 -1.65 62.35 -15.89
C GLY A 218 -2.54 61.26 -16.47
N ILE A 219 -3.36 61.56 -17.49
CA ILE A 219 -4.22 60.56 -18.16
C ILE A 219 -3.40 59.59 -19.01
N VAL A 220 -2.36 60.08 -19.71
CA VAL A 220 -1.46 59.21 -20.49
C VAL A 220 -0.62 58.30 -19.57
N PHE A 221 -0.18 58.81 -18.42
CA PHE A 221 0.51 57.98 -17.42
C PHE A 221 -0.43 56.97 -16.75
N PHE A 222 -1.67 57.37 -16.45
CA PHE A 222 -2.70 56.46 -15.92
C PHE A 222 -3.05 55.36 -16.94
N LEU A 223 -3.19 55.70 -18.23
CA LEU A 223 -3.40 54.73 -19.30
C LEU A 223 -2.17 53.85 -19.52
N LEU A 224 -0.94 54.38 -19.41
CA LEU A 224 0.28 53.57 -19.51
C LEU A 224 0.45 52.63 -18.32
N VAL A 225 0.08 53.03 -17.10
CA VAL A 225 0.16 52.20 -15.88
C VAL A 225 -0.94 51.15 -15.83
N VAL A 226 -2.16 51.50 -16.25
CA VAL A 226 -3.29 50.56 -16.36
C VAL A 226 -3.04 49.56 -17.49
N VAL A 227 -2.52 50.00 -18.64
CA VAL A 227 -2.12 49.10 -19.72
C VAL A 227 -0.89 48.28 -19.32
N SER A 228 0.14 48.82 -18.66
CA SER A 228 1.31 48.03 -18.27
C SER A 228 1.04 47.01 -17.15
N GLY A 229 0.05 47.26 -16.29
CA GLY A 229 -0.32 46.37 -15.20
C GLY A 229 -1.22 45.21 -15.63
N GLU A 230 -2.25 45.46 -16.45
CA GLU A 230 -3.17 44.40 -16.89
C GLU A 230 -2.72 43.70 -18.19
N THR A 231 -1.90 44.33 -19.04
CA THR A 231 -1.45 43.73 -20.31
C THR A 231 0.01 43.25 -20.30
N GLY A 232 0.80 43.57 -19.28
CA GLY A 232 2.20 43.13 -19.16
C GLY A 232 2.37 41.63 -18.89
N GLU A 233 1.52 41.06 -18.02
CA GLU A 233 1.53 39.62 -17.71
C GLU A 233 0.74 38.79 -18.73
N GLN A 234 -0.29 39.35 -19.37
CA GLN A 234 -1.04 38.68 -20.45
C GLN A 234 -0.26 38.52 -21.76
N MET A 235 0.87 39.22 -21.94
CA MET A 235 1.62 39.22 -23.21
C MET A 235 2.83 38.27 -23.24
N LEU A 236 3.20 37.59 -22.15
CA LEU A 236 4.45 36.81 -22.08
C LEU A 236 4.32 35.29 -22.30
N SER A 237 3.12 34.71 -22.34
CA SER A 237 2.89 33.39 -22.93
C SER A 237 1.63 33.41 -23.81
N PRO A 238 1.75 33.44 -25.15
CA PRO A 238 0.57 33.31 -25.99
C PRO A 238 -0.08 31.96 -25.69
N SER A 239 -1.37 31.96 -25.35
CA SER A 239 -2.15 30.74 -25.12
C SER A 239 -1.88 29.73 -26.25
N PRO A 240 -1.67 28.44 -25.95
CA PRO A 240 -1.46 27.43 -26.97
C PRO A 240 -2.58 27.44 -28.01
N ARG A 241 -2.26 27.01 -29.23
CA ARG A 241 -3.27 26.90 -30.29
C ARG A 241 -4.31 25.87 -29.88
N ARG A 242 -5.53 26.03 -30.36
CA ARG A 242 -6.57 25.02 -30.22
C ARG A 242 -6.79 24.26 -31.51
N ASP A 243 -7.17 22.99 -31.41
CA ASP A 243 -7.67 22.22 -32.54
C ASP A 243 -9.17 22.49 -32.82
N GLU A 244 -9.73 21.76 -33.78
CA GLU A 244 -11.14 21.87 -34.18
C GLU A 244 -12.11 21.38 -33.09
N GLU A 245 -11.64 20.53 -32.18
CA GLU A 245 -12.40 19.97 -31.06
C GLU A 245 -12.32 20.86 -29.80
N GLY A 246 -11.43 21.86 -29.81
CA GLY A 246 -11.27 22.83 -28.74
C GLY A 246 -10.16 22.50 -27.74
N TYR A 247 -9.35 21.47 -27.98
CA TYR A 247 -8.21 21.12 -27.14
C TYR A 247 -7.08 22.11 -27.33
N TYR A 248 -6.45 22.55 -26.25
CA TYR A 248 -5.20 23.30 -26.33
C TYR A 248 -4.04 22.36 -26.64
N LEU A 249 -3.28 22.67 -27.69
CA LEU A 249 -2.21 21.82 -28.20
C LEU A 249 -0.89 22.12 -27.52
N LEU A 250 -0.40 21.17 -26.73
CA LEU A 250 0.86 21.23 -26.02
C LEU A 250 1.98 20.63 -26.89
N CYS A 251 3.06 21.39 -27.11
CA CYS A 251 4.20 20.95 -27.91
C CYS A 251 5.56 21.41 -27.35
N SER A 252 5.58 22.10 -26.20
CA SER A 252 6.80 22.58 -25.57
C SER A 252 6.61 22.69 -24.05
N ARG A 253 7.74 22.82 -23.35
CA ARG A 253 7.79 23.05 -21.89
C ARG A 253 7.01 24.29 -21.48
N GLU A 254 7.13 25.38 -22.23
CA GLU A 254 6.40 26.63 -21.96
C GLU A 254 4.88 26.45 -22.11
N GLY A 255 4.44 25.59 -23.04
CA GLY A 255 3.03 25.23 -23.19
C GLY A 255 2.51 24.44 -21.98
N PHE A 256 3.32 23.51 -21.46
CA PHE A 256 3.00 22.77 -20.24
C PHE A 256 2.98 23.67 -19.00
N GLU A 257 3.94 24.59 -18.87
CA GLU A 257 3.95 25.60 -17.79
C GLU A 257 2.73 26.52 -17.84
N TRP A 258 2.29 26.92 -19.05
CA TRP A 258 1.05 27.66 -19.23
C TRP A 258 -0.17 26.87 -18.73
N PHE A 259 -0.22 25.57 -19.00
CA PHE A 259 -1.30 24.70 -18.53
C PHE A 259 -1.32 24.63 -16.99
N LEU A 260 -0.16 24.40 -16.37
CA LEU A 260 -0.02 24.36 -14.91
C LEU A 260 -0.43 25.66 -14.24
N ASP A 261 -0.01 26.82 -14.78
CA ASP A 261 -0.41 28.12 -14.25
C ASP A 261 -1.93 28.30 -14.36
N ARG A 262 -2.50 28.00 -15.53
CA ARG A 262 -3.93 28.22 -15.78
C ARG A 262 -4.84 27.48 -14.81
N ILE A 263 -4.52 26.22 -14.50
CA ILE A 263 -5.26 25.41 -13.54
C ILE A 263 -5.08 25.92 -12.10
N ASN A 264 -3.87 26.37 -11.72
CA ASN A 264 -3.54 26.68 -10.33
C ASN A 264 -3.81 28.13 -9.89
N THR A 265 -3.71 29.14 -10.78
CA THR A 265 -3.89 30.56 -10.40
C THR A 265 -5.29 31.11 -10.70
N LYS A 266 -6.00 30.54 -11.67
CA LYS A 266 -7.33 30.99 -12.08
C LYS A 266 -8.33 29.87 -11.88
N SER A 267 -8.75 29.66 -10.63
CA SER A 267 -9.67 28.59 -10.15
C SER A 267 -11.08 28.59 -10.78
N GLU A 268 -11.25 29.16 -11.97
CA GLU A 268 -12.48 29.28 -12.74
C GLU A 268 -12.50 28.37 -14.00
N GLU A 269 -11.38 27.70 -14.36
CA GLU A 269 -11.31 26.82 -15.56
C GLU A 269 -10.60 25.47 -15.34
N PRO A 270 -10.93 24.66 -14.32
CA PRO A 270 -10.33 23.33 -14.13
C PRO A 270 -10.77 22.28 -15.18
N ASP A 271 -11.69 22.63 -16.07
CA ASP A 271 -12.29 21.82 -17.15
C ASP A 271 -11.61 22.03 -18.51
N ILE A 272 -10.42 22.64 -18.54
CA ILE A 272 -9.66 22.83 -19.77
C ILE A 272 -9.21 21.48 -20.34
N ASN A 273 -9.47 21.27 -21.63
CA ASN A 273 -8.96 20.11 -22.37
C ASN A 273 -7.64 20.45 -23.06
N VAL A 274 -6.64 19.59 -22.89
CA VAL A 274 -5.31 19.73 -23.49
C VAL A 274 -4.92 18.46 -24.24
N ARG A 275 -4.21 18.61 -25.36
CA ARG A 275 -3.71 17.50 -26.17
C ARG A 275 -2.23 17.70 -26.48
N MET A 276 -1.40 16.71 -26.20
CA MET A 276 0.00 16.74 -26.61
C MET A 276 0.12 16.50 -28.11
N THR A 277 1.08 17.14 -28.76
CA THR A 277 1.34 17.01 -30.21
C THR A 277 2.82 16.74 -30.52
N ALA A 278 3.63 16.65 -29.46
CA ALA A 278 5.03 16.31 -29.48
C ALA A 278 5.44 15.86 -28.07
N ASP A 279 6.55 15.11 -27.98
CA ASP A 279 7.19 14.83 -26.71
C ASP A 279 7.68 16.15 -26.07
N ILE A 280 7.48 16.30 -24.77
CA ILE A 280 7.84 17.49 -24.00
C ILE A 280 8.91 17.10 -22.99
N VAL A 281 10.12 17.63 -23.18
CA VAL A 281 11.24 17.46 -22.26
C VAL A 281 11.28 18.63 -21.28
N LEU A 282 11.17 18.34 -19.99
CA LEU A 282 11.09 19.34 -18.92
C LEU A 282 12.46 19.65 -18.29
N ASN A 283 13.34 18.65 -18.22
CA ASN A 283 14.69 18.75 -17.64
C ASN A 283 15.70 17.91 -18.45
N ASP A 284 17.00 18.17 -18.27
CA ASP A 284 18.06 17.25 -18.73
C ASP A 284 18.02 15.97 -17.88
N THR A 285 17.71 14.84 -18.50
CA THR A 285 17.54 13.54 -17.83
C THR A 285 18.83 12.74 -17.69
N SER A 286 19.98 13.35 -18.01
CA SER A 286 21.29 12.74 -17.80
C SER A 286 21.55 12.52 -16.29
N GLY A 287 21.44 11.28 -15.83
CA GLY A 287 21.63 10.92 -14.41
C GLY A 287 20.41 11.18 -13.52
N TRP A 288 19.20 11.16 -14.10
CA TRP A 288 17.94 11.37 -13.39
C TRP A 288 17.72 10.43 -12.19
N GLU A 289 18.35 9.25 -12.19
CA GLU A 289 18.31 8.30 -11.08
C GLU A 289 18.92 8.87 -9.79
N LYS A 290 19.71 9.95 -9.89
CA LYS A 290 20.35 10.64 -8.76
C LYS A 290 19.62 11.92 -8.35
N TRP A 291 18.43 12.20 -8.89
CA TRP A 291 17.70 13.44 -8.60
C TRP A 291 17.23 13.60 -7.16
N GLU A 292 17.25 12.53 -6.35
CA GLU A 292 17.05 12.65 -4.91
C GLU A 292 18.18 13.47 -4.24
N GLU A 293 19.43 13.24 -4.65
CA GLU A 293 20.62 13.93 -4.13
C GLU A 293 20.95 15.20 -4.94
N GLN A 294 20.70 15.15 -6.25
CA GLN A 294 21.11 16.15 -7.23
C GLN A 294 19.89 16.60 -8.05
N PRO A 295 19.01 17.44 -7.47
CA PRO A 295 17.78 17.86 -8.14
C PRO A 295 18.08 18.62 -9.44
N PRO A 296 17.23 18.46 -10.47
CA PRO A 296 17.38 19.18 -11.73
C PRO A 296 17.00 20.67 -11.60
N GLU A 297 17.21 21.43 -12.67
CA GLU A 297 16.98 22.89 -12.68
C GLU A 297 15.51 23.26 -12.45
N ASN A 298 14.57 22.55 -13.08
CA ASN A 298 13.15 22.90 -13.05
C ASN A 298 12.36 21.95 -12.16
N ALA A 299 11.48 22.51 -11.32
CA ALA A 299 10.52 21.78 -10.48
C ALA A 299 9.09 22.28 -10.73
N TYR A 300 8.13 21.36 -10.81
CA TYR A 300 6.76 21.66 -11.27
C TYR A 300 5.71 21.44 -10.18
N LYS A 301 4.76 22.37 -10.08
CA LYS A 301 3.71 22.35 -9.04
C LYS A 301 2.60 21.37 -9.36
N CYS A 302 2.11 20.68 -8.33
CA CYS A 302 0.91 19.86 -8.37
C CYS A 302 -0.35 20.68 -8.75
N MET A 303 -1.21 20.10 -9.59
CA MET A 303 -2.53 20.64 -9.94
C MET A 303 -3.58 20.22 -8.93
N LYS A 304 -4.19 21.17 -8.20
CA LYS A 304 -5.07 20.85 -7.06
C LYS A 304 -6.32 20.04 -7.42
N ALA A 305 -7.04 20.43 -8.45
CA ALA A 305 -8.24 19.75 -8.91
C ALA A 305 -8.38 19.92 -10.42
N TYR A 306 -8.63 18.82 -11.12
CA TYR A 306 -8.77 18.81 -12.57
C TYR A 306 -10.07 18.11 -12.97
N ARG A 307 -10.77 18.70 -13.94
CA ARG A 307 -12.06 18.26 -14.50
C ARG A 307 -12.01 18.11 -16.02
N GLY A 308 -10.90 18.47 -16.66
CA GLY A 308 -10.74 18.43 -18.11
C GLY A 308 -10.21 17.08 -18.60
N HIS A 309 -9.92 17.03 -19.90
CA HIS A 309 -9.26 15.89 -20.54
C HIS A 309 -7.81 16.25 -20.87
N PHE A 310 -6.85 15.55 -20.25
CA PHE A 310 -5.45 15.55 -20.65
C PHE A 310 -5.21 14.39 -21.61
N ASP A 311 -5.17 14.69 -22.90
CA ASP A 311 -4.90 13.73 -23.97
C ASP A 311 -3.41 13.73 -24.29
N GLY A 312 -2.72 12.64 -23.96
CA GLY A 312 -1.31 12.46 -24.26
C GLY A 312 -1.04 12.18 -25.74
N ASP A 313 -2.03 11.74 -26.51
CA ASP A 313 -1.91 11.34 -27.94
C ASP A 313 -0.67 10.44 -28.21
N GLY A 314 -0.31 9.60 -27.23
CA GLY A 314 0.85 8.70 -27.27
C GLY A 314 2.22 9.35 -27.06
N HIS A 315 2.27 10.64 -26.75
CA HIS A 315 3.48 11.43 -26.52
C HIS A 315 4.01 11.35 -25.09
N THR A 316 5.28 11.73 -24.94
CA THR A 316 6.04 11.60 -23.70
C THR A 316 6.23 12.93 -22.99
N LEU A 317 5.90 12.97 -21.71
CA LEU A 317 6.34 13.98 -20.76
C LEU A 317 7.60 13.46 -20.05
N GLU A 318 8.77 13.93 -20.48
CA GLU A 318 10.07 13.45 -20.01
C GLU A 318 10.68 14.41 -18.98
N GLY A 319 11.20 13.85 -17.89
CA GLY A 319 12.01 14.58 -16.92
C GLY A 319 11.21 15.41 -15.91
N TYR A 320 10.01 14.94 -15.53
CA TYR A 320 9.21 15.60 -14.50
C TYR A 320 9.88 15.46 -13.13
N TYR A 321 10.11 16.59 -12.48
CA TYR A 321 10.59 16.66 -11.10
C TYR A 321 9.61 17.47 -10.26
N SER A 322 9.08 16.85 -9.21
CA SER A 322 8.02 17.44 -8.41
C SER A 322 8.50 18.59 -7.52
N ALA A 323 7.86 19.76 -7.63
CA ALA A 323 7.96 20.81 -6.63
C ALA A 323 7.03 20.48 -5.45
N TRP A 324 7.53 20.68 -4.22
CA TRP A 324 6.80 20.38 -2.98
C TRP A 324 6.47 18.91 -2.74
N GLU A 325 7.05 17.99 -3.54
CA GLU A 325 6.95 16.56 -3.25
C GLU A 325 5.50 16.05 -3.32
N LEU A 326 4.84 16.36 -4.44
CA LEU A 326 3.46 16.01 -4.77
C LEU A 326 3.34 15.44 -6.21
N PRO A 327 2.31 14.63 -6.52
CA PRO A 327 2.04 14.14 -7.88
C PRO A 327 1.70 15.27 -8.87
N ILE A 328 1.62 14.95 -10.17
CA ILE A 328 1.19 15.90 -11.21
C ILE A 328 -0.20 16.48 -10.88
N PHE A 329 -1.15 15.61 -10.52
CA PHE A 329 -2.52 15.98 -10.14
C PHE A 329 -2.80 15.61 -8.67
N ALA A 330 -3.42 16.47 -7.89
CA ALA A 330 -3.89 16.09 -6.56
C ALA A 330 -5.18 15.26 -6.70
N THR A 331 -6.20 15.82 -7.36
CA THR A 331 -7.46 15.13 -7.62
C THR A 331 -7.85 15.23 -9.09
N LEU A 332 -8.10 14.09 -9.71
CA LEU A 332 -8.88 13.96 -10.94
C LEU A 332 -10.33 13.74 -10.52
N GLU A 333 -11.21 14.73 -10.75
CA GLU A 333 -12.64 14.62 -10.43
C GLU A 333 -13.36 13.67 -11.41
N GLU A 334 -14.61 13.26 -11.12
CA GLU A 334 -15.37 12.23 -11.85
C GLU A 334 -15.39 12.36 -13.39
N GLN A 335 -15.41 13.60 -13.91
CA GLN A 335 -15.43 13.89 -15.36
C GLN A 335 -14.03 13.99 -15.98
N ALA A 336 -12.98 14.04 -15.17
CA ALA A 336 -11.63 14.18 -15.63
C ALA A 336 -11.16 12.92 -16.35
N ALA A 337 -10.32 13.12 -17.36
CA ALA A 337 -9.67 12.03 -18.06
C ALA A 337 -8.20 12.35 -18.28
N VAL A 338 -7.34 11.34 -18.12
CA VAL A 338 -5.95 11.35 -18.57
C VAL A 338 -5.77 10.12 -19.46
N THR A 339 -5.50 10.33 -20.74
CA THR A 339 -5.41 9.25 -21.72
C THR A 339 -4.09 9.28 -22.47
N ASP A 340 -3.57 8.10 -22.84
CA ASP A 340 -2.45 7.90 -23.77
C ASP A 340 -1.18 8.72 -23.45
N LEU A 341 -0.94 9.00 -22.17
CA LEU A 341 0.20 9.78 -21.69
C LEU A 341 1.36 8.87 -21.31
N LYS A 342 2.55 9.15 -21.83
CA LYS A 342 3.79 8.54 -21.35
C LYS A 342 4.53 9.49 -20.40
N ILE A 343 4.93 9.00 -19.24
CA ILE A 343 5.84 9.69 -18.32
C ILE A 343 7.15 8.92 -18.30
N ARG A 344 8.28 9.62 -18.48
CA ARG A 344 9.61 9.00 -18.51
C ARG A 344 10.60 9.74 -17.64
N LYS A 345 11.50 8.96 -17.01
CA LYS A 345 12.64 9.46 -16.23
C LYS A 345 12.23 10.56 -15.24
N ALA A 346 11.21 10.28 -14.45
CA ALA A 346 10.63 11.22 -13.51
C ALA A 346 10.89 10.80 -12.05
N LEU A 347 10.96 11.77 -11.15
CA LEU A 347 11.08 11.51 -9.71
C LEU A 347 9.96 12.21 -8.95
N PHE A 348 9.24 11.41 -8.16
CA PHE A 348 8.21 11.86 -7.25
C PHE A 348 8.58 11.43 -5.84
N ARG A 349 8.43 12.33 -4.89
CA ARG A 349 8.70 12.07 -3.48
C ARG A 349 7.55 12.57 -2.64
N SER A 350 7.36 12.02 -1.45
CA SER A 350 6.65 12.64 -0.34
C SER A 350 7.38 12.38 0.97
N THR A 351 7.75 13.45 1.69
CA THR A 351 8.47 13.36 2.97
C THR A 351 7.62 13.72 4.17
N TYR A 352 7.91 13.14 5.33
CA TYR A 352 7.26 13.45 6.60
C TYR A 352 7.39 14.93 6.94
N GLU A 353 8.56 15.55 6.78
CA GLU A 353 8.79 16.93 7.20
C GLU A 353 7.91 17.94 6.44
N LYS A 354 7.64 17.66 5.16
CA LYS A 354 6.93 18.59 4.27
C LYS A 354 5.46 18.26 4.08
N ASN A 355 5.12 16.96 4.12
CA ASN A 355 3.78 16.48 3.78
C ASN A 355 3.02 15.90 4.97
N ARG A 356 3.53 16.09 6.20
CA ARG A 356 2.75 15.78 7.41
C ARG A 356 1.62 16.78 7.63
N TYR A 357 0.49 16.28 8.10
CA TYR A 357 -0.65 17.07 8.57
C TYR A 357 -1.32 16.38 9.75
N GLU A 358 -2.07 17.14 10.55
CA GLU A 358 -2.93 16.60 11.62
C GLU A 358 -4.36 16.49 11.09
N ASP A 359 -5.01 15.35 11.32
CA ASP A 359 -6.43 15.16 11.03
C ASP A 359 -7.35 15.82 12.10
N ASP A 360 -8.66 15.73 11.89
CA ASP A 360 -9.65 16.33 12.79
C ASP A 360 -9.62 15.72 14.22
N ASP A 361 -9.06 14.52 14.38
CA ASP A 361 -8.87 13.84 15.66
C ASP A 361 -7.52 14.20 16.31
N GLY A 362 -6.73 15.10 15.70
CA GLY A 362 -5.40 15.49 16.15
C GLY A 362 -4.35 14.41 15.92
N LYS A 363 -4.57 13.49 14.98
CA LYS A 363 -3.61 12.44 14.64
C LYS A 363 -2.75 12.83 13.45
N VAL A 364 -1.48 12.45 13.48
CA VAL A 364 -0.52 12.76 12.43
C VAL A 364 -0.70 11.81 11.24
N ASN A 365 -0.66 12.37 10.03
CA ASN A 365 -0.69 11.64 8.77
C ASN A 365 0.28 12.27 7.77
N VAL A 366 0.74 11.51 6.79
CA VAL A 366 1.64 11.98 5.72
C VAL A 366 0.99 11.67 4.37
N VAL A 367 0.97 12.65 3.47
CA VAL A 367 0.44 12.43 2.12
C VAL A 367 1.27 11.36 1.41
N PRO A 368 0.70 10.23 0.94
CA PRO A 368 1.45 9.20 0.22
C PRO A 368 1.95 9.71 -1.15
N ALA A 369 3.06 9.16 -1.61
CA ALA A 369 3.67 9.52 -2.90
C ALA A 369 3.03 8.80 -4.09
N SER A 370 2.94 9.49 -5.24
CA SER A 370 2.58 8.92 -6.54
C SER A 370 3.07 9.77 -7.70
N ALA A 371 3.11 9.19 -8.90
CA ALA A 371 3.52 9.92 -10.10
C ALA A 371 2.41 10.80 -10.69
N LEU A 372 1.28 10.18 -11.08
CA LEU A 372 0.27 10.86 -11.86
C LEU A 372 -0.72 11.60 -10.96
N CYS A 373 -1.37 10.91 -10.03
CA CYS A 373 -2.35 11.57 -9.17
C CYS A 373 -2.46 11.05 -7.72
N TYR A 374 -2.78 11.93 -6.78
CA TYR A 374 -3.12 11.49 -5.43
C TYR A 374 -4.47 10.76 -5.39
N ARG A 375 -5.53 11.34 -5.95
CA ARG A 375 -6.87 10.73 -6.01
C ARG A 375 -7.42 10.74 -7.44
N ASN A 376 -7.85 9.57 -7.91
CA ASN A 376 -8.58 9.40 -9.16
C ASN A 376 -10.05 9.08 -8.89
N GLU A 377 -10.96 10.00 -9.21
CA GLU A 377 -12.40 9.75 -9.30
C GLU A 377 -12.87 9.64 -10.75
N GLY A 378 -12.04 10.09 -11.71
CA GLY A 378 -12.28 10.04 -13.14
C GLY A 378 -11.65 8.82 -13.82
N ARG A 379 -11.01 9.04 -14.97
CA ARG A 379 -10.45 7.99 -15.83
C ARG A 379 -8.97 8.20 -16.13
N ILE A 380 -8.17 7.17 -15.93
CA ILE A 380 -6.77 7.09 -16.36
C ILE A 380 -6.67 5.90 -17.31
N GLU A 381 -6.35 6.14 -18.58
CA GLU A 381 -6.37 5.09 -19.61
C GLU A 381 -5.12 5.14 -20.50
N GLY A 382 -4.57 3.98 -20.87
CA GLY A 382 -3.45 3.92 -21.82
C GLY A 382 -2.17 4.62 -21.36
N CYS A 383 -2.03 4.90 -20.06
CA CYS A 383 -0.90 5.63 -19.52
C CYS A 383 0.30 4.70 -19.24
N ASP A 384 1.50 5.14 -19.61
CA ASP A 384 2.74 4.39 -19.37
C ASP A 384 3.73 5.24 -18.57
N VAL A 385 4.03 4.83 -17.34
CA VAL A 385 4.79 5.60 -16.37
C VAL A 385 6.12 4.90 -16.05
N GLU A 386 7.23 5.60 -16.27
CA GLU A 386 8.56 5.22 -15.78
C GLU A 386 9.02 6.29 -14.78
N ALA A 387 9.08 5.91 -13.50
CA ALA A 387 9.42 6.85 -12.44
C ALA A 387 10.06 6.19 -11.22
N ILE A 388 10.76 7.02 -10.44
CA ILE A 388 11.12 6.74 -9.04
C ILE A 388 10.08 7.43 -8.16
N VAL A 389 9.33 6.67 -7.37
CA VAL A 389 8.28 7.14 -6.47
C VAL A 389 8.64 6.79 -5.03
N LEU A 390 8.92 7.81 -4.21
CA LEU A 390 9.48 7.66 -2.87
C LEU A 390 8.51 8.22 -1.83
N GLY A 391 7.86 7.37 -1.06
CA GLY A 391 7.00 7.75 0.06
C GLY A 391 7.70 7.47 1.39
N ASP A 392 7.77 8.48 2.25
CA ASP A 392 8.18 8.25 3.64
C ASP A 392 7.21 7.33 4.36
N TRP A 393 5.92 7.44 4.03
CA TRP A 393 4.85 6.52 4.43
C TRP A 393 4.39 5.71 3.20
N GLY A 394 3.09 5.58 2.91
CA GLY A 394 2.61 4.80 1.77
C GLY A 394 2.95 5.40 0.39
N ALA A 395 2.92 4.57 -0.66
CA ALA A 395 3.20 5.02 -2.03
C ALA A 395 2.41 4.21 -3.08
N GLY A 396 2.06 4.85 -4.20
CA GLY A 396 1.45 4.21 -5.36
C GLY A 396 2.16 4.64 -6.64
N GLY A 397 2.53 3.72 -7.53
CA GLY A 397 3.34 4.08 -8.70
C GLY A 397 2.68 5.11 -9.63
N ILE A 398 1.41 4.89 -10.00
CA ILE A 398 0.64 5.85 -10.83
C ILE A 398 -0.27 6.72 -9.96
N ALA A 399 -1.08 6.11 -9.08
CA ALA A 399 -2.04 6.82 -8.24
C ALA A 399 -1.98 6.43 -6.75
N CYS A 400 -2.31 7.32 -5.82
CA CYS A 400 -2.45 6.91 -4.42
C CYS A 400 -3.81 6.23 -4.17
N ILE A 401 -4.91 6.86 -4.58
CA ILE A 401 -6.27 6.37 -4.35
C ILE A 401 -7.02 6.34 -5.69
N ASN A 402 -7.56 5.17 -6.03
CA ASN A 402 -8.47 5.00 -7.15
C ASN A 402 -9.90 4.77 -6.66
N GLU A 403 -10.81 5.69 -6.96
CA GLU A 403 -12.27 5.55 -6.84
C GLU A 403 -12.95 5.43 -8.22
N GLY A 404 -12.24 5.83 -9.29
CA GLY A 404 -12.70 5.78 -10.68
C GLY A 404 -12.13 4.58 -11.45
N LEU A 405 -11.74 4.81 -12.70
CA LEU A 405 -11.20 3.79 -13.61
C LEU A 405 -9.71 4.02 -13.88
N MET A 406 -8.92 2.95 -13.74
CA MET A 406 -7.56 2.85 -14.27
C MET A 406 -7.52 1.68 -15.25
N LYS A 407 -7.18 1.94 -16.52
CA LYS A 407 -7.27 0.93 -17.57
C LYS A 407 -6.09 0.95 -18.53
N ASP A 408 -5.62 -0.21 -18.96
CA ASP A 408 -4.54 -0.34 -19.95
C ASP A 408 -3.28 0.46 -19.54
N CYS A 409 -3.01 0.55 -18.23
CA CYS A 409 -1.90 1.34 -17.69
C CYS A 409 -0.68 0.47 -17.37
N ARG A 410 0.51 1.03 -17.52
CA ARG A 410 1.78 0.35 -17.24
C ARG A 410 2.66 1.17 -16.30
N PHE A 411 3.25 0.52 -15.30
CA PHE A 411 4.27 1.12 -14.44
C PHE A 411 5.62 0.41 -14.60
N THR A 412 6.69 1.21 -14.63
CA THR A 412 8.10 0.81 -14.60
C THR A 412 8.89 1.73 -13.68
N GLY A 413 10.02 1.23 -13.16
CA GLY A 413 10.88 1.97 -12.24
C GLY A 413 10.75 1.43 -10.81
N THR A 414 10.73 2.31 -9.82
CA THR A 414 10.75 1.91 -8.40
C THR A 414 9.69 2.66 -7.62
N VAL A 415 8.92 1.93 -6.81
CA VAL A 415 8.06 2.49 -5.77
C VAL A 415 8.62 2.04 -4.44
N GLU A 416 8.96 2.99 -3.56
CA GLU A 416 9.48 2.72 -2.23
C GLU A 416 8.64 3.47 -1.19
N SER A 417 8.18 2.76 -0.16
CA SER A 417 7.40 3.29 0.96
C SER A 417 8.07 3.01 2.30
N GLY A 418 7.68 3.70 3.37
CA GLY A 418 8.17 3.40 4.72
C GLY A 418 9.63 3.75 4.92
N ARG A 419 10.07 4.86 4.29
CA ARG A 419 11.46 5.33 4.29
C ARG A 419 11.81 6.21 5.49
N TRP A 420 10.81 6.66 6.23
CA TRP A 420 11.02 7.52 7.39
C TRP A 420 11.15 6.71 8.66
N SER A 421 12.10 7.07 9.52
CA SER A 421 12.30 6.47 10.84
C SER A 421 12.45 7.54 11.91
N GLU A 422 11.86 7.33 13.08
CA GLU A 422 12.05 8.19 14.26
C GLU A 422 13.04 7.59 15.26
N GLU A 423 14.00 8.38 15.73
CA GLU A 423 14.84 8.04 16.88
C GLU A 423 14.17 8.49 18.20
N GLY A 424 13.44 7.58 18.86
CA GLY A 424 12.95 7.73 20.23
C GLY A 424 11.44 7.88 20.41
N ASP A 425 10.93 7.54 21.60
CA ASP A 425 9.50 7.60 21.94
C ASP A 425 9.01 9.06 22.04
N LYS A 426 8.21 9.50 21.05
CA LYS A 426 7.31 10.63 21.21
C LYS A 426 5.88 10.15 21.39
N GLU A 427 5.11 10.85 22.22
CA GLU A 427 3.67 10.63 22.43
C GLU A 427 2.82 11.10 21.21
N GLU A 428 3.31 10.95 19.97
CA GLU A 428 2.54 11.34 18.79
C GLU A 428 1.48 10.28 18.46
N ARG A 429 0.24 10.72 18.29
CA ARG A 429 -0.89 9.84 17.95
C ARG A 429 -0.98 9.70 16.43
N TRP A 430 -0.69 8.52 15.88
CA TRP A 430 -0.69 8.33 14.42
C TRP A 430 -2.07 7.96 13.88
N ALA A 431 -2.43 8.53 12.73
CA ALA A 431 -3.71 8.26 12.07
C ALA A 431 -3.71 6.92 11.32
N VAL A 432 -2.52 6.48 10.90
CA VAL A 432 -2.34 5.32 10.01
C VAL A 432 -1.95 4.11 10.83
N VAL A 433 -2.78 3.07 10.72
CA VAL A 433 -2.50 1.72 11.24
C VAL A 433 -2.06 0.75 10.13
N ASN A 434 -2.26 1.13 8.86
CA ASN A 434 -1.94 0.32 7.68
C ASN A 434 -1.12 1.14 6.68
N MET A 435 0.13 0.77 6.48
CA MET A 435 0.94 1.27 5.37
C MET A 435 0.68 0.38 4.16
N ASN A 436 0.28 1.00 3.05
CA ASN A 436 -0.06 0.29 1.82
C ASN A 436 0.82 0.80 0.69
N THR A 437 1.27 -0.11 -0.16
CA THR A 437 2.16 0.18 -1.30
C THR A 437 1.76 -0.62 -2.53
N GLY A 438 1.66 0.05 -3.68
CA GLY A 438 1.21 -0.59 -4.92
C GLY A 438 1.91 -0.06 -6.18
N GLY A 439 2.20 -0.92 -7.16
CA GLY A 439 2.83 -0.50 -8.41
C GLY A 439 1.93 0.36 -9.31
N ILE A 440 0.61 0.10 -9.33
CA ILE A 440 -0.35 0.93 -10.07
C ILE A 440 -1.00 1.92 -9.11
N CYS A 441 -1.63 1.43 -8.04
CA CYS A 441 -2.19 2.30 -7.02
C CYS A 441 -2.03 1.79 -5.59
N ARG A 442 -1.89 2.72 -4.63
CA ARG A 442 -1.79 2.34 -3.21
C ARG A 442 -3.10 1.73 -2.70
N SER A 443 -4.24 2.32 -3.05
CA SER A 443 -5.57 1.90 -2.59
C SER A 443 -6.57 1.95 -3.74
N ASN A 444 -7.38 0.91 -3.88
CA ASN A 444 -8.43 0.82 -4.87
C ASN A 444 -9.82 0.66 -4.20
N GLY A 445 -10.78 1.49 -4.61
CA GLY A 445 -12.21 1.32 -4.39
C GLY A 445 -13.02 1.39 -5.69
N GLY A 446 -12.39 1.74 -6.82
CA GLY A 446 -12.96 1.68 -8.17
C GLY A 446 -12.45 0.45 -8.94
N SER A 447 -12.16 0.63 -10.22
CA SER A 447 -11.74 -0.46 -11.13
C SER A 447 -10.33 -0.26 -11.66
N VAL A 448 -9.53 -1.33 -11.61
CA VAL A 448 -8.20 -1.42 -12.23
C VAL A 448 -8.24 -2.56 -13.24
N GLU A 449 -8.12 -2.26 -14.53
CA GLU A 449 -8.32 -3.22 -15.62
C GLU A 449 -7.11 -3.25 -16.56
N ASN A 450 -6.69 -4.43 -17.01
CA ASN A 450 -5.65 -4.58 -18.04
C ASN A 450 -4.33 -3.86 -17.71
N CYS A 451 -4.01 -3.71 -16.42
CA CYS A 451 -2.83 -2.96 -15.99
C CYS A 451 -1.63 -3.88 -15.75
N ARG A 452 -0.43 -3.36 -15.97
CA ARG A 452 0.82 -4.12 -15.82
C ARG A 452 1.82 -3.38 -14.93
N ASN A 453 2.37 -4.07 -13.95
CA ASN A 453 3.56 -3.62 -13.24
C ASN A 453 4.80 -4.39 -13.71
N GLU A 454 5.86 -3.67 -14.10
CA GLU A 454 7.18 -4.22 -14.39
C GLU A 454 8.27 -3.60 -13.49
N GLY A 455 7.88 -2.69 -12.58
CA GLY A 455 8.77 -2.00 -11.65
C GLY A 455 8.94 -2.74 -10.33
N THR A 456 9.97 -2.34 -9.59
CA THR A 456 10.27 -2.87 -8.25
C THR A 456 9.46 -2.11 -7.20
N ILE A 457 8.75 -2.84 -6.35
CA ILE A 457 7.89 -2.30 -5.28
C ILE A 457 8.45 -2.72 -3.94
N LEU A 458 8.86 -1.75 -3.12
CA LEU A 458 9.52 -1.97 -1.84
C LEU A 458 8.75 -1.29 -0.71
N SER A 459 8.49 -2.02 0.36
CA SER A 459 7.93 -1.47 1.59
C SER A 459 8.92 -1.60 2.74
N GLY A 460 9.18 -0.50 3.45
CA GLY A 460 10.02 -0.44 4.65
C GLY A 460 9.21 -0.45 5.95
N VAL A 461 9.87 -0.10 7.06
CA VAL A 461 9.30 -0.01 8.41
C VAL A 461 9.50 1.40 8.95
N ILE A 462 8.42 2.01 9.43
CA ILE A 462 8.43 3.42 9.87
C ILE A 462 8.93 3.57 11.32
N THR A 463 8.55 2.66 12.20
CA THR A 463 9.00 2.63 13.60
C THR A 463 8.91 1.21 14.16
N ASP A 464 9.76 0.93 15.15
CA ASP A 464 9.79 -0.33 15.89
C ASP A 464 8.86 -0.33 17.12
N THR A 465 8.39 0.82 17.62
CA THR A 465 7.60 0.87 18.87
C THR A 465 6.07 0.90 18.69
N HIS A 466 5.57 1.30 17.51
CA HIS A 466 4.13 1.38 17.24
C HIS A 466 3.66 0.27 16.31
N HIS A 467 2.59 -0.42 16.72
CA HIS A 467 1.93 -1.44 15.91
C HIS A 467 1.37 -0.86 14.61
N MET A 468 1.92 -1.29 13.47
CA MET A 468 1.43 -0.99 12.14
C MET A 468 1.39 -2.26 11.29
N HIS A 469 0.47 -2.30 10.32
CA HIS A 469 0.46 -3.34 9.28
C HIS A 469 1.11 -2.82 8.00
N TYR A 470 2.00 -3.61 7.43
CA TYR A 470 2.74 -3.26 6.22
C TYR A 470 2.31 -4.14 5.04
N ASN A 471 1.53 -3.55 4.13
CA ASN A 471 0.87 -4.25 3.02
C ASN A 471 1.45 -3.80 1.68
N CYS A 472 1.97 -4.75 0.91
CA CYS A 472 2.56 -4.48 -0.39
C CYS A 472 1.91 -5.35 -1.47
N GLY A 473 1.55 -4.74 -2.60
CA GLY A 473 1.02 -5.42 -3.77
C GLY A 473 1.72 -4.99 -5.05
N GLY A 474 2.00 -5.91 -5.97
CA GLY A 474 2.61 -5.54 -7.25
C GLY A 474 1.73 -4.59 -8.10
N ILE A 475 0.41 -4.71 -8.00
CA ILE A 475 -0.55 -3.82 -8.68
C ILE A 475 -1.20 -2.86 -7.68
N VAL A 476 -1.83 -3.39 -6.64
CA VAL A 476 -2.59 -2.60 -5.66
C VAL A 476 -2.16 -2.91 -4.23
N GLY A 477 -1.84 -1.92 -3.40
CA GLY A 477 -1.52 -2.17 -1.99
C GLY A 477 -2.73 -2.72 -1.20
N SER A 478 -3.89 -2.08 -1.34
CA SER A 478 -5.14 -2.49 -0.69
C SER A 478 -6.37 -2.30 -1.58
N ILE A 479 -7.21 -3.33 -1.69
CA ILE A 479 -8.51 -3.27 -2.36
C ILE A 479 -9.61 -3.21 -1.31
N ARG A 480 -10.46 -2.17 -1.37
CA ARG A 480 -11.61 -2.00 -0.48
C ARG A 480 -12.84 -2.72 -1.02
N GLU A 481 -13.85 -2.87 -0.18
CA GLU A 481 -15.16 -3.39 -0.58
C GLU A 481 -15.73 -2.58 -1.75
N GLY A 482 -16.20 -3.28 -2.80
CA GLY A 482 -16.68 -2.68 -4.05
C GLY A 482 -15.59 -2.41 -5.11
N GLY A 483 -14.30 -2.47 -4.74
CA GLY A 483 -13.20 -2.34 -5.70
C GLY A 483 -12.93 -3.62 -6.49
N SER A 484 -12.49 -3.48 -7.75
CA SER A 484 -12.13 -4.58 -8.63
C SER A 484 -10.73 -4.42 -9.25
N VAL A 485 -10.01 -5.53 -9.39
CA VAL A 485 -8.77 -5.65 -10.15
C VAL A 485 -8.93 -6.81 -11.13
N GLU A 486 -8.87 -6.52 -12.43
CA GLU A 486 -9.21 -7.47 -13.48
C GLU A 486 -8.15 -7.48 -14.58
N ASN A 487 -7.78 -8.68 -15.05
CA ASN A 487 -6.84 -8.89 -16.15
C ASN A 487 -5.52 -8.12 -15.97
N CYS A 488 -5.00 -8.07 -14.74
CA CYS A 488 -3.77 -7.35 -14.41
C CYS A 488 -2.59 -8.31 -14.24
N GLU A 489 -1.39 -7.83 -14.55
CA GLU A 489 -0.19 -8.66 -14.53
C GLU A 489 0.96 -7.98 -13.78
N ASN A 490 1.52 -8.68 -12.80
CA ASN A 490 2.75 -8.28 -12.14
C ASN A 490 3.95 -9.09 -12.65
N LEU A 491 4.94 -8.38 -13.19
CA LEU A 491 6.25 -8.89 -13.60
C LEU A 491 7.39 -8.40 -12.70
N GLY A 492 7.14 -7.38 -11.89
CA GLY A 492 8.14 -6.75 -11.04
C GLY A 492 8.35 -7.43 -9.70
N HIS A 493 9.50 -7.18 -9.07
CA HIS A 493 9.80 -7.61 -7.69
C HIS A 493 8.93 -6.85 -6.69
N VAL A 494 8.36 -7.56 -5.72
CA VAL A 494 7.54 -7.00 -4.64
C VAL A 494 8.10 -7.47 -3.30
N GLU A 495 8.43 -6.51 -2.44
CA GLU A 495 9.00 -6.78 -1.12
C GLU A 495 8.26 -6.01 -0.01
N SER A 496 8.05 -6.69 1.11
CA SER A 496 7.37 -6.12 2.28
C SER A 496 7.96 -6.71 3.57
N PRO A 497 7.92 -5.98 4.71
CA PRO A 497 8.36 -6.55 5.98
C PRO A 497 7.31 -7.45 6.63
N GLN A 498 6.08 -7.49 6.09
CA GLN A 498 4.97 -8.20 6.72
C GLN A 498 4.04 -8.92 5.72
N ILE A 499 3.24 -8.18 4.96
CA ILE A 499 2.21 -8.72 4.05
C ILE A 499 2.61 -8.36 2.61
N CYS A 500 2.81 -9.37 1.77
CA CYS A 500 3.29 -9.18 0.40
C CYS A 500 2.56 -10.07 -0.61
N GLY A 501 1.85 -9.47 -1.58
CA GLY A 501 1.18 -10.20 -2.65
C GLY A 501 1.61 -9.74 -4.04
N GLY A 502 1.68 -10.67 -5.00
CA GLY A 502 2.06 -10.34 -6.38
C GLY A 502 1.10 -9.36 -7.06
N ILE A 503 -0.20 -9.43 -6.78
CA ILE A 503 -1.21 -8.47 -7.29
C ILE A 503 -1.62 -7.50 -6.19
N ALA A 504 -2.04 -8.04 -5.04
CA ALA A 504 -2.55 -7.25 -3.94
C ALA A 504 -1.95 -7.66 -2.59
N GLY A 505 -1.62 -6.68 -1.75
CA GLY A 505 -1.27 -6.94 -0.36
C GLY A 505 -2.49 -7.46 0.40
N ILE A 506 -3.53 -6.64 0.49
CA ILE A 506 -4.81 -7.00 1.13
C ILE A 506 -6.01 -6.71 0.22
N SER A 507 -7.06 -7.51 0.30
CA SER A 507 -8.28 -7.33 -0.48
C SER A 507 -9.55 -7.60 0.32
N SER A 508 -10.52 -6.70 0.25
CA SER A 508 -11.93 -6.94 0.57
C SER A 508 -12.83 -6.83 -0.68
N GLY A 509 -12.22 -6.70 -1.86
CA GLY A 509 -12.91 -6.59 -3.15
C GLY A 509 -12.69 -7.82 -4.02
N GLU A 510 -12.62 -7.62 -5.33
CA GLU A 510 -12.56 -8.72 -6.29
C GLU A 510 -11.26 -8.66 -7.12
N ILE A 511 -10.57 -9.79 -7.24
CA ILE A 511 -9.41 -9.99 -8.10
C ILE A 511 -9.76 -11.08 -9.10
N ARG A 512 -9.74 -10.76 -10.40
CA ARG A 512 -10.10 -11.70 -11.46
C ARG A 512 -9.09 -11.72 -12.59
N GLU A 513 -8.84 -12.91 -13.14
CA GLU A 513 -8.06 -13.06 -14.38
C GLU A 513 -6.66 -12.42 -14.28
N CYS A 514 -6.11 -12.32 -13.08
CA CYS A 514 -4.82 -11.69 -12.82
C CYS A 514 -3.70 -12.71 -12.78
N SER A 515 -2.49 -12.27 -13.12
CA SER A 515 -1.31 -13.12 -13.12
C SER A 515 -0.10 -12.50 -12.46
N ASN A 516 0.69 -13.32 -11.78
CA ASN A 516 1.97 -12.93 -11.23
C ASN A 516 3.09 -13.79 -11.80
N ALA A 517 4.10 -13.15 -12.38
CA ALA A 517 5.39 -13.75 -12.72
C ALA A 517 6.57 -13.07 -12.01
N GLY A 518 6.32 -11.94 -11.34
CA GLY A 518 7.31 -11.26 -10.49
C GLY A 518 7.61 -12.03 -9.20
N GLU A 519 8.80 -11.78 -8.64
CA GLU A 519 9.20 -12.28 -7.34
C GLU A 519 8.42 -11.56 -6.22
N VAL A 520 7.94 -12.32 -5.25
CA VAL A 520 7.19 -11.83 -4.09
C VAL A 520 7.89 -12.31 -2.84
N HIS A 521 8.46 -11.36 -2.10
CA HIS A 521 9.28 -11.66 -0.94
C HIS A 521 8.78 -10.93 0.30
N VAL A 522 8.80 -11.61 1.44
CA VAL A 522 8.67 -10.98 2.75
C VAL A 522 10.00 -11.07 3.47
N ASP A 523 10.59 -9.94 3.81
CA ASP A 523 11.82 -9.85 4.62
C ASP A 523 11.46 -9.27 6.00
N GLN A 524 11.17 -10.16 6.96
CA GLN A 524 10.71 -9.78 8.29
C GLN A 524 11.76 -8.92 9.00
N LYS A 525 11.38 -7.68 9.32
CA LYS A 525 12.24 -6.77 10.09
C LYS A 525 11.99 -6.92 11.59
N THR A 526 13.06 -6.81 12.37
CA THR A 526 12.97 -6.79 13.83
C THR A 526 12.27 -5.50 14.29
N VAL A 527 11.07 -5.64 14.86
CA VAL A 527 10.30 -4.56 15.47
C VAL A 527 9.97 -4.91 16.92
N GLY A 528 9.63 -3.92 17.75
CA GLY A 528 9.38 -4.08 19.19
C GLY A 528 8.07 -4.81 19.54
N TYR A 529 7.38 -5.37 18.55
CA TYR A 529 6.14 -6.12 18.68
C TYR A 529 6.09 -7.33 17.75
N ALA A 530 5.27 -8.32 18.06
CA ALA A 530 5.06 -9.47 17.17
C ALA A 530 4.24 -9.06 15.93
N THR A 531 4.62 -9.61 14.77
CA THR A 531 3.93 -9.36 13.49
C THR A 531 3.78 -10.66 12.74
N SER A 532 2.54 -11.04 12.42
CA SER A 532 2.28 -12.14 11.48
C SER A 532 2.74 -11.74 10.08
N VAL A 533 3.55 -12.59 9.45
CA VAL A 533 4.06 -12.44 8.09
C VAL A 533 3.28 -13.35 7.14
N ILE A 534 2.87 -12.82 5.99
CA ILE A 534 2.12 -13.58 4.99
C ILE A 534 2.61 -13.18 3.60
N THR A 535 2.91 -14.17 2.78
CA THR A 535 3.31 -13.97 1.38
C THR A 535 2.43 -14.80 0.46
N ALA A 536 2.04 -14.24 -0.68
CA ALA A 536 1.21 -14.95 -1.65
C ALA A 536 1.48 -14.55 -3.11
N GLY A 537 1.35 -15.50 -4.03
CA GLY A 537 1.51 -15.22 -5.45
C GLY A 537 0.54 -14.17 -6.01
N ILE A 538 -0.68 -14.07 -5.48
CA ILE A 538 -1.70 -13.11 -5.92
C ILE A 538 -2.13 -12.16 -4.81
N CYS A 539 -2.68 -12.68 -3.71
CA CYS A 539 -3.28 -11.86 -2.65
C CYS A 539 -2.88 -12.35 -1.25
N ALA A 540 -2.08 -11.58 -0.53
CA ALA A 540 -1.53 -12.04 0.75
C ALA A 540 -2.55 -12.05 1.90
N SER A 541 -3.58 -11.21 1.86
CA SER A 541 -4.73 -11.31 2.77
C SER A 541 -6.03 -11.06 2.01
N ASN A 542 -6.78 -12.13 1.76
CA ASN A 542 -8.01 -12.11 0.99
C ASN A 542 -9.24 -12.24 1.91
N GLY A 543 -9.99 -11.15 2.00
CA GLY A 543 -11.35 -11.11 2.56
C GLY A 543 -12.44 -10.88 1.51
N GLY A 544 -12.13 -11.04 0.22
CA GLY A 544 -13.07 -10.90 -0.90
C GLY A 544 -12.98 -12.11 -1.84
N LEU A 545 -13.03 -11.87 -3.16
CA LEU A 545 -12.96 -12.94 -4.16
C LEU A 545 -11.63 -12.89 -4.92
N VAL A 546 -10.95 -14.03 -5.02
CA VAL A 546 -9.86 -14.28 -5.98
C VAL A 546 -10.34 -15.37 -6.93
N ASP A 547 -10.52 -15.04 -8.21
CA ASP A 547 -11.05 -15.98 -9.20
C ASP A 547 -10.21 -16.00 -10.47
N SER A 548 -9.95 -17.19 -11.01
CA SER A 548 -9.36 -17.35 -12.33
C SER A 548 -7.97 -16.71 -12.45
N CYS A 549 -7.18 -16.75 -11.38
CA CYS A 549 -5.85 -16.13 -11.32
C CYS A 549 -4.75 -17.18 -11.33
N PHE A 550 -3.53 -16.81 -11.74
CA PHE A 550 -2.40 -17.74 -11.69
C PHE A 550 -1.05 -17.11 -11.32
N SER A 551 -0.19 -17.90 -10.66
CA SER A 551 1.15 -17.45 -10.27
C SER A 551 2.25 -18.40 -10.79
N THR A 552 3.27 -17.79 -11.39
CA THR A 552 4.51 -18.44 -11.84
C THR A 552 5.77 -17.81 -11.22
N GLY A 553 5.60 -16.68 -10.53
CA GLY A 553 6.66 -15.98 -9.80
C GLY A 553 7.08 -16.73 -8.54
N GLU A 554 8.31 -16.49 -8.09
CA GLU A 554 8.82 -17.02 -6.83
C GLU A 554 8.14 -16.32 -5.65
N VAL A 555 7.71 -17.11 -4.66
CA VAL A 555 7.03 -16.61 -3.46
C VAL A 555 7.77 -17.15 -2.25
N SER A 556 8.36 -16.25 -1.46
CA SER A 556 9.26 -16.61 -0.36
C SER A 556 9.12 -15.68 0.84
N VAL A 557 9.65 -16.13 1.97
CA VAL A 557 9.65 -15.40 3.24
C VAL A 557 10.94 -15.68 4.00
N ASP A 558 11.62 -14.61 4.39
CA ASP A 558 12.74 -14.61 5.32
C ASP A 558 12.22 -14.11 6.67
N GLN A 559 12.08 -15.03 7.62
CA GLN A 559 11.50 -14.76 8.93
C GLN A 559 12.56 -14.89 10.02
N SER A 560 12.67 -13.86 10.88
CA SER A 560 13.63 -13.85 11.99
C SER A 560 13.03 -14.36 13.31
N SER A 561 11.74 -14.09 13.56
CA SER A 561 11.12 -14.30 14.89
C SER A 561 9.58 -14.39 14.81
N LEU A 562 9.01 -15.62 14.81
CA LEU A 562 7.69 -15.92 15.40
C LEU A 562 7.68 -17.37 15.88
N SER A 563 6.77 -17.71 16.79
CA SER A 563 6.32 -19.05 17.18
C SER A 563 5.88 -19.97 16.01
N THR A 564 5.89 -19.53 14.76
CA THR A 564 5.37 -20.27 13.61
C THR A 564 6.23 -20.10 12.38
N CYS A 565 6.21 -21.11 11.49
CA CYS A 565 6.66 -20.93 10.12
C CYS A 565 5.63 -20.06 9.38
N ALA A 566 6.07 -18.98 8.76
CA ALA A 566 5.24 -18.11 7.95
C ALA A 566 4.58 -18.89 6.79
N PRO A 567 3.25 -18.84 6.63
CA PRO A 567 2.60 -19.53 5.52
C PRO A 567 2.92 -18.84 4.19
N VAL A 568 3.37 -19.63 3.22
CA VAL A 568 3.60 -19.21 1.83
C VAL A 568 2.46 -19.75 0.98
N TYR A 569 1.70 -18.85 0.35
CA TYR A 569 0.57 -19.22 -0.50
C TYR A 569 0.94 -19.11 -1.98
N GLY A 570 0.63 -20.14 -2.77
CA GLY A 570 0.77 -20.08 -4.22
C GLY A 570 -0.15 -19.02 -4.85
N ILE A 571 -1.32 -18.78 -4.24
CA ILE A 571 -2.33 -17.84 -4.75
C ILE A 571 -2.77 -16.85 -3.68
N ALA A 572 -3.51 -17.28 -2.65
CA ALA A 572 -4.10 -16.35 -1.70
C ALA A 572 -4.37 -16.95 -0.32
N CYS A 573 -4.22 -16.13 0.72
CA CYS A 573 -4.61 -16.48 2.09
C CYS A 573 -6.04 -16.01 2.39
N ASN A 574 -6.94 -16.91 2.79
CA ASN A 574 -8.32 -16.56 3.17
C ASN A 574 -8.52 -16.40 4.70
N LEU A 575 -7.45 -16.52 5.50
CA LEU A 575 -7.55 -16.73 6.95
C LEU A 575 -8.00 -15.50 7.75
N ASP A 576 -7.69 -14.30 7.29
CA ASP A 576 -8.09 -13.08 8.02
C ASP A 576 -9.60 -12.81 7.93
N ASN A 577 -10.30 -13.47 7.00
CA ASN A 577 -11.73 -13.27 6.74
C ASN A 577 -12.41 -14.55 6.24
N THR A 578 -12.32 -15.64 7.01
CA THR A 578 -12.84 -16.99 6.63
C THR A 578 -14.33 -17.04 6.26
N GLU A 579 -15.13 -16.06 6.66
CA GLU A 579 -16.55 -15.95 6.28
C GLU A 579 -16.78 -15.23 4.93
N ARG A 580 -15.76 -14.59 4.36
CA ARG A 580 -15.85 -13.73 3.15
C ARG A 580 -14.82 -14.05 2.07
N GLY A 581 -13.59 -14.41 2.45
CA GLY A 581 -12.50 -14.75 1.55
C GLY A 581 -12.78 -16.03 0.77
N GLN A 582 -12.81 -15.95 -0.56
CA GLN A 582 -13.01 -17.08 -1.45
C GLN A 582 -11.93 -17.10 -2.52
N THR A 583 -11.35 -18.29 -2.77
CA THR A 583 -10.43 -18.54 -3.86
C THR A 583 -11.01 -19.58 -4.79
N LYS A 584 -10.90 -19.36 -6.10
CA LYS A 584 -11.65 -20.12 -7.10
C LYS A 584 -10.90 -20.19 -8.42
N ASN A 585 -10.83 -21.37 -9.03
CA ASN A 585 -10.28 -21.53 -10.38
C ASN A 585 -8.85 -20.97 -10.53
N CYS A 586 -8.03 -21.09 -9.48
CA CYS A 586 -6.72 -20.48 -9.45
C CYS A 586 -5.61 -21.52 -9.53
N TYR A 587 -4.48 -21.14 -10.11
CA TYR A 587 -3.41 -22.06 -10.46
C TYR A 587 -2.03 -21.55 -10.07
N TYR A 588 -1.15 -22.41 -9.59
CA TYR A 588 0.25 -22.03 -9.37
C TYR A 588 1.22 -23.07 -9.88
N LEU A 589 2.44 -22.61 -10.18
CA LEU A 589 3.55 -23.47 -10.60
C LEU A 589 4.22 -24.06 -9.34
N PRO A 590 4.12 -25.38 -9.07
CA PRO A 590 4.75 -25.98 -7.90
C PRO A 590 6.27 -25.81 -7.93
N GLY A 591 6.86 -25.65 -6.75
CA GLY A 591 8.29 -25.33 -6.58
C GLY A 591 8.64 -23.84 -6.74
N LYS A 592 7.67 -22.98 -7.10
CA LYS A 592 7.82 -21.51 -7.04
C LYS A 592 7.25 -20.90 -5.76
N ALA A 593 6.24 -21.53 -5.18
CA ALA A 593 5.73 -21.23 -3.85
C ALA A 593 5.83 -22.51 -3.00
N VAL A 594 6.26 -22.37 -1.75
CA VAL A 594 6.37 -23.48 -0.78
C VAL A 594 5.05 -23.61 -0.02
N GLN A 595 3.96 -23.86 -0.75
CA GLN A 595 2.66 -24.10 -0.15
C GLN A 595 2.55 -25.58 0.26
N ASP A 596 2.55 -25.84 1.58
CA ASP A 596 2.62 -27.20 2.16
C ASP A 596 1.26 -27.89 2.35
N TYR A 597 0.18 -27.31 1.81
CA TYR A 597 -1.18 -27.82 1.99
C TYR A 597 -2.09 -27.46 0.82
N ARG A 598 -3.18 -28.23 0.68
CA ARG A 598 -4.20 -28.00 -0.34
C ARG A 598 -5.18 -26.92 0.12
N GLN A 599 -5.63 -26.10 -0.82
CA GLN A 599 -6.61 -25.06 -0.57
C GLN A 599 -7.71 -25.15 -1.63
N ASN A 600 -8.97 -25.02 -1.23
CA ASN A 600 -10.08 -25.04 -2.16
C ASN A 600 -9.95 -23.96 -3.23
N GLY A 601 -10.21 -24.35 -4.48
CA GLY A 601 -10.09 -23.46 -5.63
C GLY A 601 -8.67 -23.10 -6.04
N VAL A 602 -7.64 -23.74 -5.46
CA VAL A 602 -6.22 -23.55 -5.79
C VAL A 602 -5.59 -24.87 -6.23
N TYR A 603 -5.04 -24.89 -7.44
CA TYR A 603 -4.55 -26.10 -8.08
C TYR A 603 -3.09 -25.97 -8.55
N LYS A 604 -2.32 -27.04 -8.43
CA LYS A 604 -0.96 -27.12 -8.97
C LYS A 604 -1.00 -27.46 -10.46
N LEU A 605 -0.30 -26.70 -11.29
CA LEU A 605 -0.09 -27.06 -12.70
C LEU A 605 1.40 -27.26 -12.97
N SER A 606 1.76 -28.39 -13.58
CA SER A 606 3.13 -28.60 -14.07
C SER A 606 3.52 -27.52 -15.08
N ALA A 607 4.82 -27.31 -15.31
CA ALA A 607 5.29 -26.31 -16.27
C ALA A 607 4.67 -26.47 -17.68
N ALA A 608 4.39 -27.70 -18.10
CA ALA A 608 3.74 -27.96 -19.39
C ALA A 608 2.26 -27.56 -19.39
N GLN A 609 1.52 -27.86 -18.30
CA GLN A 609 0.12 -27.47 -18.16
C GLN A 609 -0.03 -25.96 -17.95
N MET A 610 0.90 -25.34 -17.22
CA MET A 610 0.93 -23.89 -16.99
C MET A 610 1.13 -23.11 -18.30
N ALA A 611 1.82 -23.68 -19.29
CA ALA A 611 1.92 -23.09 -20.63
C ALA A 611 0.56 -23.04 -21.37
N GLU A 612 -0.42 -23.81 -20.91
CA GLU A 612 -1.80 -23.88 -21.42
C GLU A 612 -2.82 -23.37 -20.38
N VAL A 613 -2.39 -22.58 -19.38
CA VAL A 613 -3.24 -22.16 -18.23
C VAL A 613 -4.55 -21.49 -18.64
N GLU A 614 -4.57 -20.74 -19.75
CA GLU A 614 -5.78 -20.12 -20.29
C GLU A 614 -6.89 -21.14 -20.56
N MET A 615 -6.54 -22.34 -21.05
CA MET A 615 -7.52 -23.40 -21.29
C MET A 615 -8.16 -23.89 -19.99
N TYR A 616 -7.39 -23.96 -18.91
CA TYR A 616 -7.88 -24.33 -17.58
C TYR A 616 -8.79 -23.24 -17.00
N ILE A 617 -8.38 -21.97 -17.14
CA ILE A 617 -9.18 -20.82 -16.71
C ILE A 617 -10.54 -20.80 -17.42
N GLU A 618 -10.55 -20.83 -18.74
CA GLU A 618 -11.77 -20.85 -19.56
C GLU A 618 -12.66 -22.05 -19.20
N ALA A 619 -12.04 -23.22 -19.00
CA ALA A 619 -12.75 -24.44 -18.61
C ALA A 619 -13.49 -24.31 -17.28
N GLY A 620 -12.79 -23.88 -16.23
CA GLY A 620 -13.39 -23.73 -14.91
C GLY A 620 -14.46 -22.63 -14.87
N GLN A 621 -14.29 -21.55 -15.63
CA GLN A 621 -15.31 -20.50 -15.76
C GLN A 621 -16.59 -21.02 -16.43
N ALA A 622 -16.48 -21.80 -17.52
CA ALA A 622 -17.68 -22.28 -18.22
C ALA A 622 -18.41 -23.39 -17.46
N ALA A 623 -17.67 -24.28 -16.77
CA ALA A 623 -18.26 -25.32 -15.93
C ALA A 623 -19.23 -24.73 -14.89
N ARG A 624 -18.87 -23.59 -14.30
CA ARG A 624 -19.72 -22.86 -13.32
C ARG A 624 -20.96 -22.24 -13.92
N LYS A 625 -20.95 -21.91 -15.21
CA LYS A 625 -22.11 -21.36 -15.94
C LYS A 625 -23.08 -22.46 -16.41
N GLY A 626 -22.81 -23.73 -16.09
CA GLY A 626 -23.62 -24.87 -16.53
C GLY A 626 -23.57 -25.09 -18.04
N ALA A 627 -22.47 -24.71 -18.69
CA ALA A 627 -22.32 -24.84 -20.13
C ALA A 627 -21.84 -26.26 -20.50
N ASP A 628 -22.66 -26.99 -21.27
CA ASP A 628 -22.44 -28.38 -21.73
C ASP A 628 -21.24 -28.60 -22.69
N LEU A 629 -20.31 -27.64 -22.82
CA LEU A 629 -19.45 -27.51 -24.01
C LEU A 629 -17.94 -27.50 -23.78
N ILE A 630 -17.45 -27.83 -22.59
CA ILE A 630 -16.01 -27.98 -22.37
C ILE A 630 -15.67 -29.43 -22.06
N SER A 631 -14.56 -29.89 -22.64
CA SER A 631 -13.96 -31.18 -22.32
C SER A 631 -13.69 -31.27 -20.81
N ASP A 632 -14.21 -32.31 -20.16
CA ASP A 632 -13.93 -32.65 -18.75
C ASP A 632 -12.42 -32.70 -18.40
N THR A 633 -11.53 -32.64 -19.40
CA THR A 633 -10.08 -32.73 -19.25
C THR A 633 -9.44 -31.50 -18.58
N TYR A 634 -9.98 -30.29 -18.78
CA TYR A 634 -9.38 -29.04 -18.26
C TYR A 634 -10.08 -28.49 -17.01
N VAL A 635 -11.25 -29.05 -16.67
CA VAL A 635 -11.97 -28.67 -15.46
C VAL A 635 -11.35 -29.40 -14.27
N ILE A 636 -10.79 -28.64 -13.33
CA ILE A 636 -10.32 -29.18 -12.06
C ILE A 636 -11.33 -28.78 -10.98
N SER A 637 -11.81 -29.77 -10.24
CA SER A 637 -12.70 -29.57 -9.09
C SER A 637 -11.98 -29.92 -7.82
N ASP A 638 -12.37 -29.28 -6.71
CA ASP A 638 -11.94 -29.70 -5.40
C ASP A 638 -12.44 -31.14 -5.15
N VAL A 639 -11.52 -31.99 -4.69
CA VAL A 639 -11.77 -33.37 -4.31
C VAL A 639 -11.11 -33.59 -2.97
N ASP A 640 -11.87 -33.94 -1.93
CA ASP A 640 -11.31 -34.54 -0.74
C ASP A 640 -11.90 -35.93 -0.55
N SER A 641 -11.08 -36.82 -0.02
CA SER A 641 -11.46 -38.19 0.28
C SER A 641 -10.61 -38.70 1.43
N LEU A 642 -11.24 -39.44 2.35
CA LEU A 642 -10.57 -40.18 3.42
C LEU A 642 -10.31 -41.65 3.03
N GLU A 643 -10.59 -42.01 1.77
CA GLU A 643 -10.34 -43.35 1.23
C GLU A 643 -8.84 -43.67 1.20
N LEU A 644 -8.51 -44.91 1.59
CA LEU A 644 -7.16 -45.44 1.51
C LEU A 644 -6.95 -46.12 0.16
N PHE A 645 -6.43 -45.38 -0.81
CA PHE A 645 -6.27 -45.86 -2.19
C PHE A 645 -5.18 -46.92 -2.32
N SER A 646 -5.46 -47.97 -3.10
CA SER A 646 -4.52 -49.06 -3.38
C SER A 646 -3.60 -48.81 -4.59
N VAL A 647 -3.90 -47.76 -5.35
CA VAL A 647 -3.13 -47.27 -6.49
C VAL A 647 -2.99 -45.77 -6.31
N PHE A 648 -1.85 -45.20 -6.71
CA PHE A 648 -1.65 -43.75 -6.67
C PHE A 648 -2.72 -43.07 -7.54
N PRO A 649 -3.66 -42.31 -6.96
CA PRO A 649 -4.71 -41.67 -7.73
C PRO A 649 -4.14 -40.45 -8.45
N ASP A 650 -4.56 -40.24 -9.69
CA ASP A 650 -4.14 -39.09 -10.52
C ASP A 650 -5.24 -38.03 -10.48
N PHE A 651 -5.45 -37.42 -9.31
CA PHE A 651 -6.42 -36.32 -9.20
C PHE A 651 -5.84 -35.08 -9.89
N PRO A 652 -6.55 -34.46 -10.84
CA PRO A 652 -6.05 -33.25 -11.49
C PRO A 652 -5.76 -32.14 -10.46
N GLY A 653 -4.65 -31.43 -10.64
CA GLY A 653 -4.30 -30.30 -9.78
C GLY A 653 -3.57 -30.68 -8.49
N THR A 654 -3.25 -31.96 -8.29
CA THR A 654 -2.42 -32.46 -7.19
C THR A 654 -1.06 -32.98 -7.69
N ASP A 655 -0.10 -33.10 -6.79
CA ASP A 655 1.16 -33.81 -7.01
C ASP A 655 1.44 -34.79 -5.85
N ARG A 656 2.65 -35.35 -5.79
CA ARG A 656 3.01 -36.35 -4.77
C ARG A 656 2.99 -35.80 -3.36
N ASP A 657 3.23 -34.51 -3.18
CA ASP A 657 3.30 -33.89 -1.86
C ASP A 657 1.89 -33.71 -1.24
N ASP A 658 0.85 -33.85 -2.07
CA ASP A 658 -0.55 -33.86 -1.65
C ASP A 658 -1.03 -35.23 -1.13
N TYR A 659 -0.15 -36.24 -1.07
CA TYR A 659 -0.50 -37.58 -0.61
C TYR A 659 0.39 -38.07 0.51
N ILE A 660 -0.24 -38.70 1.50
CA ILE A 660 0.47 -39.48 2.52
C ILE A 660 0.61 -40.90 1.99
N HIS A 661 1.86 -41.34 1.83
CA HIS A 661 2.18 -42.70 1.41
C HIS A 661 2.35 -43.62 2.62
N LEU A 662 1.55 -44.69 2.64
CA LEU A 662 1.54 -45.72 3.68
C LEU A 662 1.92 -47.08 3.09
N ARG A 663 2.93 -47.72 3.65
CA ARG A 663 3.38 -49.06 3.25
C ARG A 663 2.75 -50.12 4.15
N LEU A 664 2.18 -51.16 3.57
CA LEU A 664 1.57 -52.27 4.29
C LEU A 664 2.23 -53.58 3.83
N GLY A 665 2.51 -54.47 4.78
CA GLY A 665 3.13 -55.75 4.49
C GLY A 665 4.65 -55.76 4.59
N PRO A 666 5.32 -56.72 3.92
CA PRO A 666 6.78 -56.82 3.95
C PRO A 666 7.44 -55.63 3.23
N GLU A 667 8.71 -55.33 3.57
CA GLU A 667 9.49 -54.23 2.94
C GLU A 667 9.61 -54.35 1.41
N GLN A 668 9.57 -55.59 0.93
CA GLN A 668 9.60 -55.98 -0.46
C GLN A 668 8.82 -57.29 -0.64
N ASP A 669 8.43 -57.59 -1.88
CA ASP A 669 7.77 -58.85 -2.23
C ASP A 669 8.53 -60.05 -1.67
N THR A 670 7.85 -60.84 -0.84
CA THR A 670 8.46 -61.92 -0.09
C THR A 670 7.84 -63.25 -0.50
N VAL A 671 8.68 -64.22 -0.87
CA VAL A 671 8.22 -65.59 -1.14
C VAL A 671 8.09 -66.34 0.18
N TYR A 672 6.88 -66.81 0.46
CA TYR A 672 6.56 -67.63 1.62
C TYR A 672 6.29 -69.08 1.21
N GLN A 673 6.95 -70.03 1.88
CA GLN A 673 6.66 -71.44 1.71
C GLN A 673 5.57 -71.87 2.69
N VAL A 674 4.44 -72.30 2.14
CA VAL A 674 3.27 -72.78 2.88
C VAL A 674 3.67 -73.95 3.78
N GLN A 675 3.33 -73.85 5.06
CA GLN A 675 3.53 -74.90 6.06
C GLN A 675 2.26 -75.72 6.26
N SER A 676 2.41 -76.91 6.83
CA SER A 676 1.26 -77.74 7.20
C SER A 676 0.40 -77.05 8.26
N GLY A 677 -0.85 -76.76 7.94
CA GLY A 677 -1.80 -76.06 8.83
C GLY A 677 -2.01 -74.58 8.48
N ASP A 678 -1.24 -74.03 7.55
CA ASP A 678 -1.44 -72.66 7.08
C ASP A 678 -2.77 -72.52 6.35
N THR A 679 -3.37 -71.34 6.49
CA THR A 679 -4.51 -70.87 5.70
C THR A 679 -4.12 -69.56 5.03
N LEU A 680 -4.75 -69.21 3.89
CA LEU A 680 -4.51 -67.89 3.28
C LEU A 680 -4.82 -66.75 4.26
N TRP A 681 -5.84 -66.93 5.10
CA TRP A 681 -6.18 -66.02 6.19
C TRP A 681 -5.02 -65.86 7.19
N GLY A 682 -4.48 -66.97 7.71
CA GLY A 682 -3.37 -66.93 8.69
C GLY A 682 -2.07 -66.40 8.08
N ILE A 683 -1.81 -66.66 6.80
CA ILE A 683 -0.67 -66.06 6.10
C ILE A 683 -0.90 -64.55 5.93
N ALA A 684 -2.11 -64.11 5.61
CA ALA A 684 -2.44 -62.69 5.51
C ALA A 684 -2.34 -61.97 6.87
N GLU A 685 -2.83 -62.57 7.96
CA GLU A 685 -2.61 -62.05 9.32
C GLU A 685 -1.13 -61.90 9.64
N LYS A 686 -0.30 -62.88 9.23
CA LYS A 686 1.14 -62.85 9.45
C LYS A 686 1.85 -61.70 8.72
N PHE A 687 1.46 -61.41 7.48
CA PHE A 687 2.15 -60.39 6.67
C PHE A 687 1.51 -59.00 6.78
N TYR A 688 0.19 -58.91 6.94
CA TYR A 688 -0.57 -57.67 6.82
C TYR A 688 -1.38 -57.31 8.09
N GLU A 689 -1.19 -58.06 9.18
CA GLU A 689 -1.91 -57.91 10.46
C GLU A 689 -3.42 -58.22 10.40
N ASP A 690 -3.98 -58.41 9.20
CA ASP A 690 -5.40 -58.69 8.98
C ASP A 690 -5.59 -59.77 7.90
N GLY A 691 -6.31 -60.84 8.25
CA GLY A 691 -6.64 -61.94 7.35
C GLY A 691 -7.56 -61.55 6.19
N MET A 692 -8.21 -60.38 6.25
CA MET A 692 -8.97 -59.82 5.13
C MET A 692 -8.13 -59.61 3.88
N TYR A 693 -6.80 -59.48 4.01
CA TYR A 693 -5.86 -59.40 2.89
C TYR A 693 -5.54 -60.75 2.21
N HIS A 694 -6.21 -61.84 2.58
CA HIS A 694 -5.99 -63.16 1.97
C HIS A 694 -6.17 -63.17 0.44
N SER A 695 -6.98 -62.27 -0.11
CA SER A 695 -7.19 -62.12 -1.55
C SER A 695 -5.94 -61.66 -2.30
N VAL A 696 -5.09 -60.85 -1.66
CA VAL A 696 -3.83 -60.36 -2.22
C VAL A 696 -2.82 -61.49 -2.44
N LEU A 697 -2.93 -62.56 -1.66
CA LEU A 697 -2.05 -63.73 -1.72
C LEU A 697 -2.46 -64.73 -2.83
N MET A 698 -3.58 -64.51 -3.51
CA MET A 698 -4.08 -65.40 -4.55
C MET A 698 -3.30 -65.22 -5.86
N LYS A 699 -2.89 -66.32 -6.52
CA LYS A 699 -2.17 -66.27 -7.81
C LYS A 699 -3.12 -65.91 -8.96
N GLU A 700 -2.76 -64.88 -9.73
CA GLU A 700 -3.46 -64.51 -10.96
C GLU A 700 -3.56 -65.70 -11.95
N GLY A 701 -4.75 -65.92 -12.50
CA GLY A 701 -4.99 -66.91 -13.56
C GLY A 701 -5.15 -68.37 -13.13
N LYS A 702 -5.13 -68.70 -11.82
CA LYS A 702 -5.54 -70.04 -11.34
C LYS A 702 -7.07 -70.11 -11.14
N PRO A 703 -7.73 -71.25 -11.42
CA PRO A 703 -9.15 -71.43 -11.16
C PRO A 703 -9.44 -71.25 -9.66
N VAL A 704 -10.54 -70.57 -9.35
CA VAL A 704 -11.04 -70.29 -8.00
C VAL A 704 -10.91 -71.51 -7.08
N GLY A 705 -9.96 -71.43 -6.15
CA GLY A 705 -9.77 -72.42 -5.10
C GLY A 705 -8.91 -71.83 -3.99
N GLU A 706 -9.50 -71.62 -2.82
CA GLU A 706 -8.84 -71.12 -1.60
C GLU A 706 -7.84 -72.13 -0.99
N THR A 707 -7.62 -73.27 -1.65
CA THR A 707 -6.82 -74.38 -1.13
C THR A 707 -5.34 -74.20 -1.46
N ILE A 708 -4.53 -74.09 -0.42
CA ILE A 708 -3.06 -74.04 -0.49
C ILE A 708 -2.47 -75.37 0.00
N TYR A 709 -1.31 -75.76 -0.55
CA TYR A 709 -0.65 -77.03 -0.20
C TYR A 709 0.70 -76.79 0.49
N PRO A 710 1.07 -77.57 1.52
CA PRO A 710 2.40 -77.47 2.13
C PRO A 710 3.53 -77.61 1.09
N GLY A 711 4.50 -76.72 1.16
CA GLY A 711 5.59 -76.60 0.18
C GLY A 711 5.26 -75.76 -1.06
N GLU A 712 4.00 -75.31 -1.24
CA GLU A 712 3.68 -74.32 -2.27
C GLU A 712 4.33 -72.96 -1.92
N GLU A 713 4.89 -72.30 -2.94
CA GLU A 713 5.39 -70.93 -2.82
C GLU A 713 4.29 -69.94 -3.13
N ILE A 714 4.03 -69.02 -2.20
CA ILE A 714 3.11 -67.89 -2.35
C ILE A 714 3.93 -66.61 -2.24
N VAL A 715 3.61 -65.61 -3.06
CA VAL A 715 4.22 -64.28 -2.96
C VAL A 715 3.33 -63.45 -2.05
N ALA A 716 3.91 -62.93 -0.97
CA ALA A 716 3.33 -61.86 -0.16
C ALA A 716 3.88 -60.54 -0.69
N PRO A 717 3.13 -59.81 -1.53
CA PRO A 717 3.61 -58.55 -2.08
C PRO A 717 3.68 -57.45 -1.02
N ARG A 718 4.57 -56.49 -1.22
CA ARG A 718 4.47 -55.19 -0.56
C ARG A 718 3.25 -54.44 -1.12
N LEU A 719 2.50 -53.80 -0.24
CA LEU A 719 1.32 -53.05 -0.60
C LEU A 719 1.54 -51.56 -0.30
N ASP A 720 1.54 -50.73 -1.34
CA ASP A 720 1.56 -49.28 -1.18
C ASP A 720 0.12 -48.75 -1.11
N ARG A 721 -0.11 -47.77 -0.24
CA ARG A 721 -1.39 -47.12 0.00
C ARG A 721 -1.22 -45.62 0.04
N TYR A 722 -2.24 -44.90 -0.40
CA TYR A 722 -2.19 -43.45 -0.52
C TYR A 722 -3.43 -42.83 0.13
N LEU A 723 -3.22 -41.82 0.96
CA LEU A 723 -4.26 -40.94 1.48
C LEU A 723 -4.09 -39.57 0.85
N LEU A 724 -5.17 -39.02 0.29
CA LEU A 724 -5.18 -37.65 -0.19
C LEU A 724 -5.24 -36.71 1.02
N CYS A 725 -4.33 -35.74 1.10
CA CYS A 725 -4.42 -34.65 2.08
C CYS A 725 -5.72 -33.88 1.82
N GLY A 726 -6.49 -33.56 2.85
CA GLY A 726 -7.68 -32.73 2.69
C GLY A 726 -7.35 -31.28 2.32
N SER A 727 -8.33 -30.51 1.87
CA SER A 727 -8.20 -29.06 1.77
C SER A 727 -8.10 -28.45 3.17
N GLU A 728 -6.94 -27.86 3.46
CA GLU A 728 -6.55 -27.31 4.76
C GLU A 728 -6.25 -25.82 4.55
N GLU A 729 -7.23 -24.91 4.68
CA GLU A 729 -6.96 -23.46 4.47
C GLU A 729 -5.94 -22.88 5.48
N GLU A 730 -5.84 -23.52 6.66
CA GLU A 730 -4.95 -23.16 7.77
C GLU A 730 -3.64 -24.00 7.79
N GLY A 731 -3.50 -25.00 6.90
CA GLY A 731 -2.46 -26.05 6.96
C GLY A 731 -2.71 -27.12 8.04
N PHE A 732 -1.82 -28.11 8.19
CA PHE A 732 -1.80 -29.03 9.35
C PHE A 732 -0.36 -29.23 9.87
N GLY A 733 -0.08 -28.84 11.12
CA GLY A 733 1.28 -28.83 11.64
C GLY A 733 1.42 -28.48 13.12
N MET A 734 2.61 -28.77 13.69
CA MET A 734 2.93 -28.46 15.08
C MET A 734 3.13 -26.95 15.31
N ALA A 735 2.72 -26.45 16.47
CA ALA A 735 3.13 -25.13 16.93
C ALA A 735 4.62 -25.11 17.29
N PHE A 736 5.26 -23.95 17.17
CA PHE A 736 6.56 -23.70 17.76
C PHE A 736 6.48 -22.52 18.74
N CYS A 737 7.53 -22.30 19.52
CA CYS A 737 7.68 -21.13 20.38
C CYS A 737 9.14 -20.72 20.42
N GLU A 738 9.41 -19.42 20.47
CA GLU A 738 10.76 -18.91 20.63
C GLU A 738 11.17 -18.98 22.11
N ASN A 739 12.34 -19.56 22.39
CA ASN A 739 12.89 -19.57 23.73
C ASN A 739 13.66 -18.26 24.03
N ALA A 740 14.05 -18.05 25.29
CA ALA A 740 14.76 -16.83 25.71
C ALA A 740 16.12 -16.56 25.00
N SER A 741 16.62 -17.53 24.22
CA SER A 741 17.84 -17.41 23.41
C SER A 741 17.58 -17.15 21.92
N GLY A 742 16.31 -17.00 21.53
CA GLY A 742 15.91 -16.76 20.15
C GLY A 742 15.78 -18.01 19.28
N ASN A 743 15.86 -19.21 19.87
CA ASN A 743 15.72 -20.46 19.12
C ASN A 743 14.26 -20.94 19.14
N MET A 744 13.79 -21.38 17.98
CA MET A 744 12.48 -22.00 17.78
C MET A 744 12.43 -23.41 18.38
N CYS A 745 11.48 -23.65 19.28
CA CYS A 745 11.23 -24.93 19.94
C CYS A 745 9.83 -25.45 19.57
N PRO A 746 9.66 -26.75 19.24
CA PRO A 746 8.33 -27.31 19.04
C PRO A 746 7.51 -27.28 20.34
N THR A 747 6.20 -27.04 20.22
CA THR A 747 5.26 -27.20 21.33
C THR A 747 4.61 -28.59 21.32
N ARG A 748 3.67 -28.82 22.24
CA ARG A 748 2.88 -30.05 22.35
C ARG A 748 1.47 -29.91 21.76
N TYR A 749 1.25 -28.91 20.92
CA TYR A 749 -0.05 -28.56 20.34
C TYR A 749 0.02 -28.50 18.82
N PHE A 750 -1.09 -28.81 18.16
CA PHE A 750 -1.29 -28.43 16.75
C PHE A 750 -1.70 -26.97 16.66
N MET A 751 -1.20 -26.26 15.66
CA MET A 751 -1.66 -24.89 15.35
C MET A 751 -2.60 -24.81 14.16
N ALA A 752 -2.47 -25.77 13.26
CA ALA A 752 -3.06 -25.74 11.95
C ALA A 752 -3.88 -27.01 11.79
N LYS A 753 -5.10 -26.87 11.25
CA LYS A 753 -6.06 -27.95 11.10
C LYS A 753 -6.84 -27.83 9.78
N PRO A 754 -7.49 -28.92 9.33
CA PRO A 754 -8.49 -28.80 8.29
C PRO A 754 -9.56 -27.78 8.67
N VAL A 755 -10.04 -27.04 7.67
CA VAL A 755 -10.94 -25.88 7.85
C VAL A 755 -12.26 -26.27 8.54
N ASP A 756 -12.66 -27.53 8.41
CA ASP A 756 -13.89 -28.14 8.90
C ASP A 756 -13.76 -28.80 10.28
N TRP A 757 -12.61 -28.68 10.96
CA TRP A 757 -12.40 -29.19 12.31
C TRP A 757 -12.21 -28.05 13.33
N TYR A 758 -12.58 -28.31 14.57
CA TYR A 758 -12.16 -27.59 15.77
C TYR A 758 -11.07 -28.40 16.49
N TYR A 759 -10.33 -27.71 17.34
CA TYR A 759 -9.33 -28.28 18.24
C TYR A 759 -9.35 -27.48 19.53
N GLY A 760 -9.00 -28.11 20.64
CA GLY A 760 -9.22 -27.51 21.95
C GLY A 760 -9.12 -28.52 23.07
N ASP A 761 -9.65 -28.11 24.22
CA ASP A 761 -9.81 -28.96 25.39
C ASP A 761 -11.20 -29.60 25.40
N MET A 762 -11.30 -30.80 25.98
CA MET A 762 -12.58 -31.42 26.34
C MET A 762 -12.61 -31.60 27.85
N GLU A 763 -13.69 -31.20 28.52
CA GLU A 763 -13.82 -31.38 29.97
C GLU A 763 -14.31 -32.79 30.29
N PHE A 764 -13.38 -33.71 30.64
CA PHE A 764 -13.71 -35.06 31.08
C PHE A 764 -12.64 -35.67 32.00
N ALA A 765 -13.04 -36.65 32.81
CA ALA A 765 -12.20 -37.24 33.87
C ALA A 765 -10.88 -37.85 33.35
N ALA A 766 -10.86 -38.30 32.10
CA ALA A 766 -9.69 -38.89 31.45
C ALA A 766 -8.90 -37.90 30.58
N GLY A 767 -9.25 -36.61 30.54
CA GLY A 767 -8.66 -35.62 29.63
C GLY A 767 -7.27 -35.09 30.00
N LYS A 768 -6.68 -35.53 31.12
CA LYS A 768 -5.39 -34.98 31.55
C LYS A 768 -4.27 -35.36 30.58
N GLY A 769 -3.76 -34.36 29.85
CA GLY A 769 -2.70 -34.54 28.85
C GLY A 769 -3.23 -34.87 27.46
N LEU A 770 -4.55 -34.93 27.29
CA LEU A 770 -5.22 -35.10 26.01
C LEU A 770 -5.88 -33.80 25.59
N GLU A 771 -5.61 -33.43 24.35
CA GLU A 771 -6.32 -32.40 23.62
C GLU A 771 -7.33 -33.07 22.70
N VAL A 772 -8.32 -32.35 22.15
CA VAL A 772 -9.36 -32.94 21.31
C VAL A 772 -9.45 -32.24 19.94
N LEU A 773 -9.71 -33.04 18.90
CA LEU A 773 -10.16 -32.60 17.58
C LEU A 773 -11.61 -33.06 17.38
N TRP A 774 -12.47 -32.18 16.87
CA TRP A 774 -13.86 -32.51 16.53
C TRP A 774 -14.38 -31.72 15.33
N PRO A 775 -15.36 -32.22 14.56
CA PRO A 775 -15.90 -31.52 13.39
C PRO A 775 -16.61 -30.20 13.74
N LYS A 776 -16.60 -29.22 12.83
CA LYS A 776 -17.21 -27.89 13.07
C LYS A 776 -18.75 -27.87 13.06
N GLU A 777 -19.41 -28.59 12.16
CA GLU A 777 -20.87 -28.80 12.12
C GLU A 777 -21.26 -29.81 10.99
N GLU A 778 -22.39 -30.52 11.13
CA GLU A 778 -22.82 -31.69 10.32
C GLU A 778 -22.98 -31.47 8.79
N GLU A 779 -23.11 -30.22 8.30
CA GLU A 779 -23.56 -29.95 6.92
C GLU A 779 -22.49 -29.46 5.93
N GLN A 780 -21.25 -29.14 6.33
CA GLN A 780 -20.23 -28.62 5.39
C GLN A 780 -18.81 -29.13 5.69
N GLY A 781 -18.47 -30.29 5.10
CA GLY A 781 -17.13 -30.91 5.10
C GLY A 781 -17.25 -32.40 4.78
N TYR A 782 -16.43 -32.91 3.87
CA TYR A 782 -16.75 -33.99 2.93
C TYR A 782 -17.49 -35.23 3.47
N GLY A 783 -18.82 -35.26 3.30
CA GLY A 783 -19.49 -36.44 2.74
C GLY A 783 -20.46 -37.29 3.59
N ALA A 784 -20.73 -37.01 4.87
CA ALA A 784 -21.89 -37.58 5.58
C ALA A 784 -22.09 -36.92 6.94
N ALA A 785 -23.35 -36.93 7.41
CA ALA A 785 -23.78 -36.71 8.80
C ALA A 785 -22.65 -37.06 9.78
N ALA A 786 -21.95 -36.02 10.23
CA ALA A 786 -20.91 -36.14 11.22
C ALA A 786 -21.61 -36.58 12.51
N GLY A 787 -21.67 -37.89 12.72
CA GLY A 787 -21.87 -38.44 14.05
C GLY A 787 -20.88 -37.78 15.01
N ASP A 788 -21.17 -37.90 16.28
CA ASP A 788 -20.44 -37.24 17.35
C ASP A 788 -19.01 -37.81 17.52
N ILE A 789 -18.11 -37.53 16.56
CA ILE A 789 -16.71 -38.00 16.53
C ILE A 789 -15.86 -37.07 17.40
N ARG A 790 -15.05 -37.65 18.28
CA ARG A 790 -13.97 -36.97 19.01
C ARG A 790 -12.66 -37.71 18.79
N ILE A 791 -11.60 -36.98 18.46
CA ILE A 791 -10.25 -37.53 18.35
C ILE A 791 -9.39 -36.87 19.40
N LEU A 792 -9.13 -37.60 20.48
CA LEU A 792 -8.24 -37.19 21.54
C LEU A 792 -6.80 -37.37 21.06
N TYR A 793 -5.91 -36.42 21.29
CA TYR A 793 -4.53 -36.49 20.87
C TYR A 793 -3.55 -36.07 21.96
N TYR A 794 -2.35 -36.63 21.90
CA TYR A 794 -1.26 -36.34 22.83
C TYR A 794 0.08 -36.30 22.09
N LEU A 795 0.84 -35.22 22.30
CA LEU A 795 2.19 -35.02 21.77
C LEU A 795 3.18 -34.76 22.91
N ASP A 796 4.31 -35.48 22.94
CA ASP A 796 5.36 -35.26 23.94
C ASP A 796 6.74 -35.76 23.50
N GLY A 797 7.77 -35.43 24.28
CA GLY A 797 9.11 -35.99 24.14
C GLY A 797 9.14 -37.48 24.46
N ASN A 798 10.07 -38.21 23.84
CA ASN A 798 10.19 -39.66 24.01
C ASN A 798 11.65 -40.14 23.96
N GLU A 799 12.31 -40.25 25.11
CA GLU A 799 13.71 -40.71 25.16
C GLU A 799 13.90 -42.17 24.73
N GLU A 800 12.87 -43.01 24.92
CA GLU A 800 12.91 -44.46 24.71
C GLU A 800 12.93 -44.84 23.23
N GLY A 801 12.45 -43.95 22.35
CA GLY A 801 12.33 -44.23 20.93
C GLY A 801 11.09 -45.05 20.59
N ASP A 802 11.15 -45.79 19.48
CA ASP A 802 10.08 -46.72 19.12
C ASP A 802 10.16 -47.97 20.02
N PHE A 803 9.41 -47.95 21.13
CA PHE A 803 9.32 -49.07 22.06
C PHE A 803 8.37 -50.19 21.57
N PHE A 804 7.74 -50.06 20.41
CA PHE A 804 6.95 -51.11 19.76
C PHE A 804 7.74 -51.87 18.69
N ALA A 805 8.77 -51.24 18.10
CA ALA A 805 9.58 -51.84 17.03
C ALA A 805 10.23 -53.19 17.40
N GLY A 806 10.55 -53.40 18.67
CA GLY A 806 11.25 -54.61 19.14
C GLY A 806 10.42 -55.88 19.09
N ASP A 807 9.14 -55.82 19.50
CA ASP A 807 8.22 -56.96 19.48
C ASP A 807 6.76 -56.49 19.42
N TRP A 808 6.27 -56.29 18.19
CA TRP A 808 4.88 -55.89 17.95
C TRP A 808 3.87 -56.98 18.37
N GLU A 809 4.23 -58.27 18.31
CA GLU A 809 3.34 -59.36 18.74
C GLU A 809 3.14 -59.36 20.25
N GLU A 810 4.22 -59.21 21.02
CA GLU A 810 4.15 -59.05 22.47
C GLU A 810 3.33 -57.81 22.85
N THR A 811 3.48 -56.73 22.09
CA THR A 811 2.75 -55.48 22.28
C THR A 811 1.25 -55.69 22.07
N LYS A 812 0.84 -56.35 20.97
CA LYS A 812 -0.56 -56.72 20.72
C LYS A 812 -1.15 -57.55 21.85
N GLU A 813 -0.39 -58.49 22.40
CA GLU A 813 -0.89 -59.33 23.50
C GLU A 813 -1.09 -58.52 24.79
N LYS A 814 -0.15 -57.63 25.15
CA LYS A 814 -0.33 -56.70 26.28
C LYS A 814 -1.55 -55.80 26.10
N ILE A 815 -1.81 -55.31 24.88
CA ILE A 815 -3.03 -54.54 24.57
C ILE A 815 -4.28 -55.40 24.80
N ARG A 816 -4.28 -56.67 24.37
CA ARG A 816 -5.41 -57.60 24.62
C ARG A 816 -5.62 -57.87 26.11
N GLU A 817 -4.54 -58.05 26.87
CA GLU A 817 -4.61 -58.24 28.32
C GLU A 817 -5.22 -57.02 29.01
N SER A 818 -4.73 -55.81 28.71
CA SER A 818 -5.31 -54.56 29.22
C SER A 818 -6.77 -54.37 28.81
N ALA A 819 -7.11 -54.67 27.55
CA ALA A 819 -8.50 -54.62 27.07
C ALA A 819 -9.42 -55.57 27.86
N LYS A 820 -8.94 -56.78 28.17
CA LYS A 820 -9.70 -57.76 28.94
C LYS A 820 -9.91 -57.32 30.39
N VAL A 821 -8.91 -56.69 30.99
CA VAL A 821 -9.01 -56.15 32.36
C VAL A 821 -10.00 -54.97 32.39
N CYS A 822 -9.87 -54.02 31.48
CA CYS A 822 -10.69 -52.80 31.46
C CYS A 822 -12.13 -53.05 30.95
N CYS A 823 -12.28 -53.83 29.87
CA CYS A 823 -13.57 -53.98 29.17
C CYS A 823 -14.27 -55.33 29.39
N GLY A 824 -13.56 -56.40 29.78
CA GLY A 824 -14.17 -57.72 29.97
C GLY A 824 -14.91 -58.22 28.72
N GLU A 825 -16.22 -58.52 28.86
CA GLU A 825 -17.09 -58.93 27.73
C GLU A 825 -17.65 -57.74 26.93
N GLY A 826 -17.35 -56.50 27.33
CA GLY A 826 -17.81 -55.29 26.67
C GLY A 826 -16.97 -54.84 25.48
N ILE A 827 -16.00 -55.63 25.01
CA ILE A 827 -15.19 -55.31 23.82
C ILE A 827 -15.40 -56.35 22.72
N GLU A 828 -15.57 -55.88 21.49
CA GLU A 828 -15.65 -56.72 20.31
C GLU A 828 -14.75 -56.20 19.19
N SER A 829 -14.41 -57.07 18.24
CA SER A 829 -13.76 -56.71 16.97
C SER A 829 -12.43 -55.95 17.13
N LEU A 830 -11.62 -56.27 18.15
CA LEU A 830 -10.28 -55.69 18.32
C LEU A 830 -9.36 -56.14 17.17
N ARG A 831 -9.03 -55.22 16.26
CA ARG A 831 -8.21 -55.43 15.07
C ARG A 831 -6.98 -54.53 15.10
N PHE A 832 -5.85 -55.02 14.61
CA PHE A 832 -4.58 -54.30 14.62
C PHE A 832 -4.15 -53.90 13.22
N TYR A 833 -3.40 -52.80 13.14
CA TYR A 833 -2.88 -52.22 11.92
C TYR A 833 -1.43 -51.81 12.13
N ARG A 834 -0.62 -51.93 11.08
CA ARG A 834 0.76 -51.41 11.06
C ARG A 834 1.08 -50.92 9.66
N TYR A 835 1.44 -49.64 9.56
CA TYR A 835 1.82 -49.01 8.29
C TYR A 835 3.24 -48.43 8.39
N GLY A 836 4.09 -48.68 7.41
CA GLY A 836 5.39 -48.03 7.27
C GLY A 836 5.27 -46.68 6.59
N LEU A 837 5.87 -45.64 7.17
CA LEU A 837 5.97 -44.29 6.62
C LEU A 837 7.28 -44.15 5.82
N ASP A 838 7.36 -43.16 4.92
CA ASP A 838 8.55 -42.96 4.08
C ASP A 838 9.81 -42.59 4.88
N GLY A 839 9.66 -41.97 6.05
CA GLY A 839 10.76 -41.69 6.99
C GLY A 839 11.35 -42.92 7.68
N GLY A 840 10.84 -44.13 7.41
CA GLY A 840 11.29 -45.39 8.02
C GLY A 840 10.62 -45.72 9.36
N GLU A 841 9.72 -44.86 9.82
CA GLU A 841 8.90 -45.08 11.02
C GLU A 841 7.67 -45.92 10.72
N PHE A 842 7.03 -46.39 11.79
CA PHE A 842 5.76 -47.10 11.71
C PHE A 842 4.64 -46.30 12.39
N LEU A 843 3.47 -46.38 11.77
CA LEU A 843 2.19 -46.03 12.35
C LEU A 843 1.55 -47.33 12.85
N TYR A 844 1.46 -47.47 14.17
CA TYR A 844 0.82 -48.61 14.83
C TYR A 844 -0.60 -48.24 15.19
N GLY A 845 -1.57 -49.12 14.95
CA GLY A 845 -2.94 -48.80 15.34
C GLY A 845 -3.79 -50.02 15.62
N TYR A 846 -4.97 -49.76 16.16
CA TYR A 846 -6.01 -50.75 16.33
C TYR A 846 -7.38 -50.10 16.43
N SER A 847 -8.42 -50.87 16.13
CA SER A 847 -9.81 -50.45 16.27
C SER A 847 -10.60 -51.49 17.03
N PHE A 848 -11.64 -51.06 17.74
CA PHE A 848 -12.52 -51.94 18.50
C PHE A 848 -13.90 -51.32 18.63
N ARG A 849 -14.88 -52.17 18.94
CA ARG A 849 -16.21 -51.74 19.37
C ARG A 849 -16.33 -51.95 20.87
N LEU A 850 -16.79 -50.92 21.56
CA LEU A 850 -16.97 -50.91 23.00
C LEU A 850 -18.46 -50.87 23.33
N TYR A 851 -18.86 -51.68 24.30
CA TYR A 851 -20.19 -51.74 24.89
C TYR A 851 -20.07 -51.30 26.35
N PRO A 852 -20.14 -49.99 26.61
CA PRO A 852 -20.16 -49.39 27.94
C PRO A 852 -20.91 -50.20 29.01
N ASP A 853 -22.13 -50.64 28.72
CA ASP A 853 -23.05 -51.32 29.63
C ASP A 853 -22.57 -52.72 30.09
N ARG A 854 -21.59 -53.30 29.39
CA ARG A 854 -21.07 -54.65 29.64
C ARG A 854 -19.65 -54.65 30.23
N CYS A 855 -19.08 -53.48 30.46
CA CYS A 855 -17.72 -53.36 30.98
C CYS A 855 -17.69 -53.49 32.51
N PRO A 856 -16.69 -54.17 33.09
CA PRO A 856 -16.54 -54.30 34.54
C PRO A 856 -16.00 -53.03 35.22
N PHE A 857 -15.34 -52.16 34.45
CA PHE A 857 -14.78 -50.91 34.93
C PHE A 857 -15.88 -49.91 35.31
N GLU A 858 -15.92 -49.50 36.58
CA GLU A 858 -16.88 -48.51 37.09
C GLU A 858 -16.45 -47.11 36.68
N SER A 859 -17.16 -46.54 35.71
CA SER A 859 -16.95 -45.15 35.30
C SER A 859 -17.33 -44.17 36.41
N THR A 860 -16.50 -43.17 36.64
CA THR A 860 -16.75 -42.16 37.68
C THR A 860 -17.94 -41.27 37.28
N LEU A 861 -17.97 -40.83 36.02
CA LEU A 861 -19.06 -40.04 35.44
C LEU A 861 -20.42 -40.77 35.46
N ARG A 862 -20.45 -42.07 35.16
CA ARG A 862 -21.72 -42.84 35.15
C ARG A 862 -22.37 -42.98 36.52
N SER A 863 -21.58 -42.94 37.59
CA SER A 863 -22.09 -43.00 38.96
C SER A 863 -22.82 -41.72 39.39
N GLU A 864 -22.55 -40.60 38.69
CA GLU A 864 -23.05 -39.25 39.02
C GLU A 864 -24.04 -38.70 37.96
N ALA A 865 -24.15 -39.34 36.79
CA ALA A 865 -24.99 -38.89 35.67
C ALA A 865 -26.51 -39.04 35.90
N ASP A 866 -27.30 -38.11 35.36
CA ASP A 866 -28.76 -38.18 35.38
C ASP A 866 -29.33 -39.21 34.38
N GLY A 867 -30.64 -39.50 34.45
CA GLY A 867 -31.24 -40.62 33.71
C GLY A 867 -31.18 -40.52 32.17
N GLN A 868 -31.03 -39.33 31.59
CA GLN A 868 -30.96 -39.14 30.14
C GLN A 868 -29.51 -39.18 29.65
N THR A 869 -28.60 -38.53 30.37
CA THR A 869 -27.15 -38.58 30.13
C THR A 869 -26.60 -40.00 30.32
N SER A 870 -27.05 -40.68 31.38
CA SER A 870 -26.68 -42.08 31.66
C SER A 870 -27.08 -43.04 30.53
N ALA A 871 -28.19 -42.77 29.83
CA ALA A 871 -28.64 -43.60 28.72
C ALA A 871 -27.76 -43.44 27.47
N ARG A 872 -27.33 -42.21 27.15
CA ARG A 872 -26.43 -41.94 26.02
C ARG A 872 -25.02 -42.45 26.27
N MET A 873 -24.54 -42.36 27.51
CA MET A 873 -23.25 -42.94 27.93
C MET A 873 -23.21 -44.48 27.90
N GLN A 874 -24.35 -45.14 27.69
CA GLN A 874 -24.46 -46.59 27.53
C GLN A 874 -24.48 -47.02 26.05
N GLU A 875 -24.52 -46.08 25.11
CA GLU A 875 -24.50 -46.39 23.68
C GLU A 875 -23.17 -47.05 23.30
N ALA A 876 -23.23 -47.96 22.32
CA ALA A 876 -22.02 -48.60 21.82
C ALA A 876 -21.13 -47.58 21.10
N LEU A 877 -19.82 -47.71 21.28
CA LEU A 877 -18.82 -46.81 20.71
C LEU A 877 -17.95 -47.58 19.71
N ASN A 878 -17.72 -46.98 18.54
CA ASN A 878 -16.63 -47.35 17.65
C ASN A 878 -15.39 -46.56 18.08
N CYS A 879 -14.26 -47.24 18.24
CA CYS A 879 -13.00 -46.61 18.63
C CYS A 879 -11.87 -46.99 17.67
N ALA A 880 -10.96 -46.04 17.44
CA ALA A 880 -9.73 -46.25 16.70
C ALA A 880 -8.56 -45.57 17.41
N VAL A 881 -7.41 -46.23 17.45
CA VAL A 881 -6.22 -45.76 18.15
C VAL A 881 -5.04 -45.85 17.21
N PHE A 882 -4.23 -44.80 17.15
CA PHE A 882 -3.00 -44.76 16.37
C PHE A 882 -1.84 -44.11 17.12
N TYR A 883 -0.66 -44.68 16.94
CA TYR A 883 0.58 -44.30 17.56
C TYR A 883 1.68 -44.11 16.52
N ARG A 884 2.39 -43.00 16.65
CA ARG A 884 3.64 -42.75 15.93
C ARG A 884 4.74 -42.51 16.97
N LEU A 885 5.74 -43.37 16.98
CA LEU A 885 6.75 -43.45 18.04
C LEU A 885 8.16 -43.33 17.46
N ARG A 886 8.96 -42.40 18.00
CA ARG A 886 10.39 -42.30 17.68
C ARG A 886 11.15 -41.61 18.79
N LYS A 887 12.48 -41.57 18.67
CA LYS A 887 13.30 -40.88 19.66
C LYS A 887 13.01 -39.38 19.61
N GLY A 888 12.67 -38.83 20.77
CA GLY A 888 12.29 -37.44 20.96
C GLY A 888 10.85 -37.12 20.62
N PHE A 889 10.01 -38.07 20.21
CA PHE A 889 8.63 -37.77 19.82
C PHE A 889 7.67 -38.95 20.02
N VAL A 890 6.58 -38.68 20.70
CA VAL A 890 5.39 -39.53 20.82
C VAL A 890 4.21 -38.76 20.25
N ALA A 891 3.44 -39.41 19.38
CA ALA A 891 2.13 -38.93 18.97
C ALA A 891 1.10 -40.04 19.14
N GLU A 892 0.09 -39.78 19.95
CA GLU A 892 -1.04 -40.66 20.24
C GLU A 892 -2.32 -40.02 19.77
N PHE A 893 -3.19 -40.83 19.16
CA PHE A 893 -4.52 -40.44 18.70
C PHE A 893 -5.54 -41.51 19.11
N ILE A 894 -6.59 -41.11 19.82
CA ILE A 894 -7.68 -41.95 20.30
C ILE A 894 -8.99 -41.37 19.78
N GLY A 895 -9.51 -41.95 18.70
CA GLY A 895 -10.80 -41.62 18.13
C GLY A 895 -11.94 -42.39 18.78
N ILE A 896 -13.04 -41.70 19.05
CA ILE A 896 -14.27 -42.22 19.65
C ILE A 896 -15.46 -41.71 18.82
N GLU A 897 -16.41 -42.60 18.54
CA GLU A 897 -17.63 -42.31 17.78
C GLU A 897 -18.80 -43.17 18.28
N PRO A 898 -19.96 -42.59 18.64
CA PRO A 898 -21.18 -43.35 18.88
C PRO A 898 -21.62 -44.13 17.64
N VAL A 899 -21.98 -45.41 17.81
CA VAL A 899 -22.33 -46.31 16.71
C VAL A 899 -23.59 -45.83 15.98
N SER A 900 -23.41 -45.30 14.76
CA SER A 900 -24.49 -44.87 13.86
C SER A 900 -24.59 -45.70 12.57
N GLY A 901 -23.55 -46.48 12.24
CA GLY A 901 -23.46 -47.31 11.03
C GLY A 901 -22.03 -47.73 10.72
N ASP A 902 -21.39 -47.03 9.79
CA ASP A 902 -20.00 -47.23 9.36
C ASP A 902 -19.00 -46.71 10.43
N MET A 903 -17.74 -47.18 10.38
CA MET A 903 -16.68 -46.82 11.35
C MET A 903 -15.84 -45.63 10.82
N HIS A 904 -16.48 -44.48 10.69
CA HIS A 904 -15.88 -43.25 10.17
C HIS A 904 -14.71 -42.72 11.01
N VAL A 905 -14.72 -43.04 12.31
CA VAL A 905 -13.61 -42.72 13.23
C VAL A 905 -12.28 -43.37 12.82
N LEU A 906 -12.29 -44.58 12.27
CA LEU A 906 -11.06 -45.28 11.88
C LEU A 906 -10.29 -44.51 10.80
N GLU A 907 -11.01 -44.05 9.78
CA GLU A 907 -10.43 -43.35 8.64
C GLU A 907 -9.84 -42.00 9.07
N ARG A 908 -10.57 -41.26 9.91
CA ARG A 908 -10.17 -39.93 10.41
C ARG A 908 -9.00 -40.01 11.37
N THR A 909 -9.05 -40.90 12.37
CA THR A 909 -7.94 -41.06 13.33
C THR A 909 -6.67 -41.53 12.62
N ARG A 910 -6.78 -42.45 11.65
CA ARG A 910 -5.63 -42.85 10.82
C ARG A 910 -5.09 -41.67 10.03
N TYR A 911 -5.96 -40.90 9.37
CA TYR A 911 -5.56 -39.72 8.59
C TYR A 911 -4.75 -38.74 9.45
N PHE A 912 -5.30 -38.29 10.59
CA PHE A 912 -4.61 -37.33 11.45
C PHE A 912 -3.28 -37.88 11.97
N ALA A 913 -3.26 -39.12 12.44
CA ALA A 913 -2.03 -39.73 12.95
C ALA A 913 -0.95 -39.92 11.88
N ALA A 914 -1.35 -40.17 10.62
CA ALA A 914 -0.43 -40.25 9.48
C ALA A 914 0.01 -38.85 8.98
N ARG A 915 -0.87 -37.85 9.07
CA ARG A 915 -0.66 -36.47 8.61
C ARG A 915 0.29 -35.68 9.51
N VAL A 916 0.37 -36.02 10.80
CA VAL A 916 1.35 -35.45 11.73
C VAL A 916 2.72 -35.51 11.11
N ALA A 917 3.30 -34.34 10.82
CA ALA A 917 4.57 -34.22 10.12
C ALA A 917 5.76 -34.75 10.94
N ASP A 918 6.91 -34.87 10.29
CA ASP A 918 8.20 -35.08 10.93
C ASP A 918 8.61 -33.86 11.78
N GLY A 919 8.00 -33.69 12.96
CA GLY A 919 8.33 -32.61 13.89
C GLY A 919 9.67 -32.80 14.62
N PRO A 920 10.41 -31.73 14.98
CA PRO A 920 11.67 -31.89 15.71
C PRO A 920 11.47 -32.58 17.06
N ALA A 921 12.52 -33.26 17.52
CA ALA A 921 12.52 -33.93 18.81
C ALA A 921 12.17 -32.96 19.94
N LEU A 922 11.14 -33.28 20.72
CA LEU A 922 10.80 -32.64 21.98
C LEU A 922 11.81 -33.14 23.05
N PRO A 923 12.59 -32.23 23.66
CA PRO A 923 13.72 -32.63 24.50
C PRO A 923 13.30 -33.20 25.86
N ASP A 924 12.16 -32.76 26.39
CA ASP A 924 11.69 -33.13 27.73
C ASP A 924 10.32 -33.82 27.67
N THR A 925 10.02 -34.63 28.68
CA THR A 925 8.70 -35.26 28.90
C THR A 925 7.90 -34.46 29.91
N LYS A 926 6.64 -34.13 29.61
CA LYS A 926 5.80 -33.33 30.53
C LYS A 926 5.00 -34.18 31.52
N TYR A 927 4.58 -35.37 31.10
CA TYR A 927 3.70 -36.24 31.88
C TYR A 927 4.37 -37.56 32.27
N THR A 928 3.88 -38.14 33.36
CA THR A 928 4.29 -39.45 33.88
C THR A 928 3.12 -40.42 33.91
N GLU A 929 3.37 -41.72 34.00
CA GLU A 929 2.32 -42.76 33.97
C GLU A 929 1.17 -42.53 34.97
N LYS A 930 1.49 -41.98 36.16
CA LYS A 930 0.53 -41.74 37.25
C LYS A 930 -0.38 -40.54 36.99
N ASP A 931 -0.08 -39.76 35.95
CA ASP A 931 -0.91 -38.65 35.53
C ASP A 931 -2.10 -39.11 34.69
N PHE A 932 -2.03 -40.28 34.05
CA PHE A 932 -3.03 -40.76 33.10
C PHE A 932 -4.13 -41.55 33.78
N TYR A 933 -5.37 -41.37 33.32
CA TYR A 933 -6.51 -42.08 33.85
C TYR A 933 -6.48 -43.57 33.45
N GLY A 934 -6.80 -44.47 34.40
CA GLY A 934 -6.78 -45.92 34.14
C GLY A 934 -5.38 -46.52 33.95
N TRP A 935 -4.34 -45.86 34.46
CA TRP A 935 -2.94 -46.31 34.34
C TRP A 935 -2.66 -47.67 35.02
N GLU A 936 -3.39 -48.01 36.08
CA GLU A 936 -3.19 -49.27 36.84
C GLU A 936 -3.49 -50.52 35.99
N ASP A 937 -4.36 -50.39 34.99
CA ASP A 937 -4.81 -51.47 34.11
C ASP A 937 -4.16 -51.40 32.71
N TRP A 938 -3.12 -50.57 32.56
CA TRP A 938 -2.47 -50.29 31.29
C TRP A 938 -1.00 -50.69 31.28
N ALA A 939 -0.58 -51.43 30.25
CA ALA A 939 0.78 -51.94 30.16
C ALA A 939 1.83 -50.88 29.73
N PHE A 940 1.40 -49.70 29.25
CA PHE A 940 2.27 -48.72 28.60
C PHE A 940 2.21 -47.36 29.31
N GLY A 941 3.05 -47.14 30.31
CA GLY A 941 3.05 -45.91 31.13
C GLY A 941 3.39 -44.60 30.39
N ARG A 942 3.72 -44.66 29.11
CA ARG A 942 4.00 -43.48 28.24
C ARG A 942 2.83 -43.10 27.35
N LEU A 943 1.75 -43.89 27.35
CA LEU A 943 0.56 -43.71 26.51
C LEU A 943 -0.68 -43.71 27.41
N HIS A 944 -1.74 -43.03 27.01
CA HIS A 944 -3.00 -43.08 27.74
C HIS A 944 -3.63 -44.48 27.59
N ASN A 945 -4.47 -44.88 28.55
CA ASN A 945 -5.27 -46.10 28.41
C ASN A 945 -6.52 -45.78 27.55
N PRO A 946 -6.58 -46.21 26.27
CA PRO A 946 -7.67 -45.79 25.39
C PRO A 946 -8.99 -46.46 25.74
N PHE A 947 -8.96 -47.61 26.42
CA PHE A 947 -10.16 -48.29 26.89
C PHE A 947 -10.82 -47.51 28.02
N ALA A 948 -10.02 -47.07 29.01
CA ALA A 948 -10.51 -46.25 30.11
C ALA A 948 -10.97 -44.87 29.63
N ALA A 949 -10.21 -44.23 28.72
CA ALA A 949 -10.60 -42.95 28.13
C ALA A 949 -11.94 -43.04 27.37
N ALA A 950 -12.15 -44.09 26.57
CA ALA A 950 -13.41 -44.29 25.86
C ALA A 950 -14.59 -44.60 26.79
N LEU A 951 -14.37 -45.22 27.96
CA LEU A 951 -15.43 -45.49 28.94
C LEU A 951 -15.91 -44.25 29.68
N GLU A 952 -15.03 -43.26 29.85
CA GLU A 952 -15.33 -41.92 30.40
C GLU A 952 -15.84 -40.93 29.33
N TYR A 953 -15.96 -41.37 28.08
CA TYR A 953 -16.55 -40.54 27.04
C TYR A 953 -17.99 -40.15 27.38
N SER A 954 -18.28 -38.86 27.28
CA SER A 954 -19.64 -38.34 27.30
C SER A 954 -19.88 -37.54 26.03
N PRO A 955 -20.95 -37.83 25.27
CA PRO A 955 -21.33 -37.02 24.12
C PRO A 955 -21.81 -35.61 24.54
N ASP A 956 -22.07 -35.41 25.83
CA ASP A 956 -22.46 -34.13 26.43
C ASP A 956 -21.26 -33.39 27.07
N ALA A 957 -20.03 -33.91 26.93
CA ALA A 957 -18.83 -33.23 27.43
C ALA A 957 -18.60 -31.90 26.67
N GLU A 958 -18.43 -30.82 27.42
CA GLU A 958 -18.15 -29.51 26.85
C GLU A 958 -16.74 -29.52 26.21
N CYS A 959 -16.67 -29.02 24.98
CA CYS A 959 -15.41 -28.82 24.25
C CYS A 959 -15.18 -27.32 24.11
N ASP A 960 -14.03 -26.86 24.58
CA ASP A 960 -13.62 -25.46 24.50
C ASP A 960 -12.58 -25.29 23.39
N PRO A 961 -12.91 -24.62 22.27
CA PRO A 961 -11.98 -24.44 21.18
C PRO A 961 -10.83 -23.53 21.60
N PHE A 962 -9.61 -23.96 21.29
CA PHE A 962 -8.46 -23.07 21.39
C PHE A 962 -8.62 -21.93 20.38
N MET A 963 -8.68 -20.70 20.89
CA MET A 963 -8.64 -19.49 20.08
C MET A 963 -7.22 -19.30 19.54
N LEU A 964 -6.90 -19.94 18.41
CA LEU A 964 -5.78 -19.46 17.58
C LEU A 964 -6.33 -18.39 16.66
N VAL A 965 -5.78 -17.21 16.87
CA VAL A 965 -6.35 -15.91 16.56
C VAL A 965 -6.35 -15.63 15.05
N ARG A 966 -7.44 -15.05 14.55
CA ARG A 966 -7.47 -14.24 13.33
C ARG A 966 -6.38 -13.14 13.43
N GLY A 967 -5.23 -13.35 12.79
CA GLY A 967 -4.28 -12.30 12.42
C GLY A 967 -3.68 -11.41 13.53
N THR A 968 -3.72 -11.81 14.81
CA THR A 968 -3.04 -11.07 15.90
C THR A 968 -2.37 -12.03 16.87
N GLN A 969 -1.14 -12.43 16.54
CA GLN A 969 -0.12 -12.85 17.52
C GLN A 969 0.96 -11.78 17.60
#